data_AF-A0A3M1YJL1-F1
#
_entry.id   AF-A0A3M1YJL1-F1
#
_cell.length_a   1.000
_cell.length_b   1.000
_cell.length_c   1.000
_cell.angle_alpha   90.00
_cell.angle_beta   90.00
_cell.angle_gamma   90.00
#
_symmetry.space_group_name_H-M   'P 1'
#
loop_
_entity.id
_entity.type
_entity.pdbx_description
1 polymer ?
#
loop_
_entity_poly.entity_id
_entity_poly.type
_entity_poly.pdbx_seq_one_letter_code
_entity_poly.pdbx_strand_id
1 'polypeptide(L)'
;MAAYLVVDVDDLLAHFRSRGVSIDLQELAVSLRGSAALAAGLVSPDRLKAIAVADWNKHEMRRGVPAEQVFKSAGYDTFYMPHRAAMADALIIHYFSYDPEPVDELILATTSRDLLPVVRRVRTTRNARIRMWGSHDVLQGTEFADEVVFQPLEALLGIQTKNVAVYIDFENISISLNEQGFVVNLDHLIDRFVTQAKAHGQVVKMAAYAPWGQRGTLPPLIDTNGREVTDEAPSRLALANIDPVFNLPGKNSADIRIARDVMMDANHNDAADIYILASGDRDFNDVINALLKQNKVVIVWGVRGSTSRMLEKNSNILVEYIDDFTNLQTHQSLSETVYQNETVDDFTPSQWTSVILQFDRLTNDLNVETVSIRQLVEQLQSVGAVASRPRGEDLVSQSISLGILKPISTNGHVMLNDDHPIVYKTRLIAERIVLRVQNTLQVRGWEYVNYGFLLKGLAMDRELDRPGCNSDDQWRSHWIDTLVREQILERQLVPHRHNPDDLVPVIKLCEGYHPKLGYIPPDQNSAPSFDWSGISLDELYEMEPDTADMVKRIVVSVEQFTSFRSFAWCPLGSLHRRLRAFDTGVSFQRAVEYLLAHDVAVVDEYPNPQSQYNTKGISLNPHNQLVQEIVHERDQFIKLLLVLYERNLLVSKQNVELIQPNHNWNLDLWFSIMETENVLNALPGRPGQYSLFRTHHTVNLIAGPDEG
;
A
#
# COMPACT_ATOMS: atom_id res chain seq x y z
N MET A 1 23.40 -36.06 28.66
CA MET A 1 22.92 -35.32 27.48
C MET A 1 22.91 -36.28 26.32
N ALA A 2 21.74 -36.69 25.88
CA ALA A 2 21.58 -37.65 24.80
C ALA A 2 21.50 -36.89 23.46
N ALA A 3 22.57 -36.94 22.67
CA ALA A 3 22.68 -36.25 21.39
C ALA A 3 22.82 -37.25 20.24
N TYR A 4 22.02 -37.06 19.19
CA TYR A 4 21.94 -37.94 18.03
C TYR A 4 22.23 -37.18 16.75
N LEU A 5 23.00 -37.81 15.87
CA LEU A 5 23.14 -37.41 14.47
C LEU A 5 22.65 -38.56 13.59
N VAL A 6 21.64 -38.32 12.77
CA VAL A 6 21.15 -39.27 11.76
C VAL A 6 21.47 -38.72 10.38
N VAL A 7 22.22 -39.47 9.59
CA VAL A 7 22.67 -39.07 8.25
C VAL A 7 22.04 -39.97 7.20
N ASP A 8 21.22 -39.40 6.32
CA ASP A 8 20.69 -40.10 5.14
C ASP A 8 21.72 -40.06 4.01
N VAL A 9 22.56 -41.09 3.94
CA VAL A 9 23.72 -41.12 3.04
C VAL A 9 23.28 -41.28 1.59
N ASP A 10 22.20 -42.02 1.32
CA ASP A 10 21.63 -42.14 -0.02
C ASP A 10 21.24 -40.76 -0.57
N ASP A 11 20.54 -39.99 0.25
CA ASP A 11 20.06 -38.65 -0.09
C ASP A 11 21.19 -37.65 -0.33
N LEU A 12 22.11 -37.56 0.64
CA LEU A 12 23.21 -36.60 0.59
C LEU A 12 24.12 -36.87 -0.61
N LEU A 13 24.47 -38.13 -0.87
CA LEU A 13 25.33 -38.46 -2.01
C LEU A 13 24.61 -38.30 -3.35
N ALA A 14 23.30 -38.55 -3.42
CA ALA A 14 22.52 -38.22 -4.62
C ALA A 14 22.51 -36.71 -4.88
N HIS A 15 22.34 -35.91 -3.83
CA HIS A 15 22.36 -34.45 -3.91
C HIS A 15 23.71 -33.89 -4.38
N PHE A 16 24.82 -34.32 -3.79
CA PHE A 16 26.13 -33.82 -4.21
C PHE A 16 26.49 -34.23 -5.63
N ARG A 17 26.06 -35.42 -6.07
CA ARG A 17 26.21 -35.87 -7.47
C ARG A 17 25.40 -35.01 -8.44
N SER A 18 24.17 -34.64 -8.10
CA SER A 18 23.33 -33.80 -8.99
C SER A 18 23.91 -32.39 -9.15
N ARG A 19 24.64 -31.88 -8.15
CA ARG A 19 25.34 -30.59 -8.19
C ARG A 19 26.77 -30.66 -8.76
N GLY A 20 27.24 -31.84 -9.18
CA GLY A 20 28.59 -32.02 -9.71
C GLY A 20 29.71 -31.78 -8.69
N VAL A 21 29.41 -31.87 -7.40
CA VAL A 21 30.40 -31.71 -6.32
C VAL A 21 31.07 -33.05 -6.07
N SER A 22 32.38 -33.13 -6.29
CA SER A 22 33.18 -34.30 -5.90
C SER A 22 33.51 -34.18 -4.42
N ILE A 23 33.10 -35.17 -3.64
CA ILE A 23 33.28 -35.17 -2.18
C ILE A 23 34.10 -36.37 -1.76
N ASP A 24 35.10 -36.11 -0.93
CA ASP A 24 35.78 -37.16 -0.17
C ASP A 24 34.84 -37.66 0.94
N LEU A 25 34.38 -38.91 0.82
CA LEU A 25 33.47 -39.54 1.77
C LEU A 25 34.04 -39.60 3.19
N GLN A 26 35.36 -39.71 3.33
CA GLN A 26 36.02 -39.78 4.62
C GLN A 26 36.02 -38.40 5.30
N GLU A 27 36.32 -37.35 4.54
CA GLU A 27 36.24 -35.97 5.03
C GLU A 27 34.79 -35.59 5.39
N LEU A 28 33.82 -35.95 4.55
CA LEU A 28 32.39 -35.73 4.82
C LEU A 28 31.97 -36.37 6.15
N ALA A 29 32.28 -37.66 6.35
CA ALA A 29 31.88 -38.37 7.55
C ALA A 29 32.53 -37.77 8.81
N VAL A 30 33.82 -37.45 8.77
CA VAL A 30 34.52 -36.84 9.90
C VAL A 30 33.99 -35.44 10.21
N SER A 31 33.79 -34.62 9.19
CA SER A 31 33.30 -33.23 9.33
C SER A 31 31.87 -33.17 9.84
N LEU A 32 30.95 -33.99 9.33
CA LEU A 32 29.57 -34.03 9.84
C LEU A 32 29.52 -34.44 11.31
N ARG A 33 30.26 -35.49 11.70
CA ARG A 33 30.32 -35.95 13.09
C ARG A 33 30.95 -34.90 14.01
N GLY A 34 32.02 -34.24 13.56
CA GLY A 34 32.70 -33.17 14.30
C GLY A 34 31.81 -31.94 14.51
N SER A 35 31.19 -31.44 13.44
CA SER A 35 30.25 -30.33 13.50
C SER A 35 29.04 -30.65 14.38
N ALA A 36 28.58 -31.90 14.39
CA ALA A 36 27.41 -32.30 15.17
C ALA A 36 27.73 -32.36 16.66
N ALA A 37 28.93 -32.86 17.01
CA ALA A 37 29.42 -32.83 18.37
C ALA A 37 29.55 -31.41 18.90
N LEU A 38 30.05 -30.48 18.07
CA LEU A 38 30.17 -29.06 18.40
C LEU A 38 28.81 -28.38 18.55
N ALA A 39 27.88 -28.63 17.62
CA ALA A 39 26.51 -28.09 17.68
C ALA A 39 25.76 -28.57 18.93
N ALA A 40 25.98 -29.82 19.33
CA ALA A 40 25.44 -30.42 20.56
C ALA A 40 26.20 -30.00 21.84
N GLY A 41 27.27 -29.21 21.74
CA GLY A 41 28.07 -28.77 22.90
C GLY A 41 28.82 -29.89 23.62
N LEU A 42 29.16 -30.98 22.90
CA LEU A 42 29.85 -32.14 23.47
C LEU A 42 31.37 -31.91 23.53
N VAL A 43 32.00 -32.41 24.59
CA VAL A 43 33.47 -32.33 24.80
C VAL A 43 34.24 -33.25 23.84
N SER A 44 33.62 -34.34 23.38
CA SER A 44 34.19 -35.25 22.38
C SER A 44 33.08 -35.79 21.44
N PRO A 45 33.37 -35.97 20.14
CA PRO A 45 32.48 -36.65 19.19
C PRO A 45 32.12 -38.09 19.56
N ASP A 46 32.83 -38.73 20.49
CA ASP A 46 32.53 -40.08 20.96
C ASP A 46 31.28 -40.15 21.85
N ARG A 47 30.81 -39.01 22.36
CA ARG A 47 29.56 -38.93 23.12
C ARG A 47 28.33 -38.73 22.23
N LEU A 48 28.53 -38.49 20.93
CA LEU A 48 27.46 -38.34 19.96
C LEU A 48 27.07 -39.73 19.42
N LYS A 49 25.78 -40.06 19.48
CA LYS A 49 25.24 -41.25 18.80
C LYS A 49 25.05 -40.92 17.32
N ALA A 50 26.07 -41.21 16.51
CA ALA A 50 26.06 -40.95 15.07
C ALA A 50 25.60 -42.20 14.30
N ILE A 51 24.54 -42.05 13.49
CA ILE A 51 23.90 -43.10 12.72
C ILE A 51 23.96 -42.72 11.25
N ALA A 52 24.48 -43.60 10.40
CA ALA A 52 24.48 -43.44 8.96
C ALA A 52 23.50 -44.45 8.35
N VAL A 53 22.48 -43.99 7.62
CA VAL A 53 21.48 -44.84 6.97
C VAL A 53 21.60 -44.79 5.45
N ALA A 54 21.66 -45.94 4.81
CA ALA A 54 21.71 -46.07 3.35
C ALA A 54 21.35 -47.48 2.86
N ASP A 55 21.05 -47.58 1.57
CA ASP A 55 21.19 -48.84 0.86
C ASP A 55 22.65 -49.02 0.44
N TRP A 56 23.44 -49.66 1.31
CA TRP A 56 24.87 -49.84 1.11
C TRP A 56 25.24 -50.56 -0.20
N ASN A 57 24.32 -51.36 -0.76
CA ASN A 57 24.54 -52.03 -2.05
C ASN A 57 24.62 -51.03 -3.22
N LYS A 58 23.97 -49.85 -3.12
CA LYS A 58 24.07 -48.79 -4.15
C LYS A 58 25.44 -48.12 -4.19
N HIS A 59 26.22 -48.23 -3.11
CA HIS A 59 27.49 -47.53 -2.94
C HIS A 59 28.69 -48.50 -2.89
N GLU A 60 28.50 -49.75 -3.33
CA GLU A 60 29.61 -50.66 -3.59
C GLU A 60 30.43 -50.18 -4.80
N MET A 61 31.64 -49.68 -4.55
CA MET A 61 32.57 -49.32 -5.61
C MET A 61 33.29 -50.56 -6.18
N ARG A 62 33.38 -50.68 -7.51
CA ARG A 62 34.20 -51.73 -8.17
C ARG A 62 35.71 -51.60 -7.90
N ARG A 63 36.19 -50.41 -7.50
CA ARG A 63 37.55 -50.11 -7.03
C ARG A 63 37.48 -48.97 -6.01
N GLY A 64 37.74 -49.26 -4.74
CA GLY A 64 37.69 -48.29 -3.64
C GLY A 64 37.30 -48.94 -2.31
N VAL A 65 37.38 -48.19 -1.21
CA VAL A 65 36.83 -48.62 0.09
C VAL A 65 35.31 -48.44 0.06
N PRO A 66 34.50 -49.45 0.44
CA PRO A 66 33.05 -49.31 0.48
C PRO A 66 32.60 -48.16 1.39
N ALA A 67 31.58 -47.40 0.98
CA ALA A 67 31.08 -46.25 1.74
C ALA A 67 30.67 -46.63 3.18
N GLU A 68 30.07 -47.80 3.37
CA GLU A 68 29.73 -48.32 4.70
C GLU A 68 30.96 -48.41 5.61
N GLN A 69 32.09 -48.89 5.07
CA GLN A 69 33.33 -49.04 5.84
C GLN A 69 33.94 -47.67 6.18
N VAL A 70 33.79 -46.67 5.30
CA VAL A 70 34.22 -45.30 5.57
C VAL A 70 33.44 -44.71 6.76
N PHE A 71 32.11 -44.79 6.76
CA PHE A 71 31.28 -44.30 7.86
C PHE A 71 31.55 -45.07 9.17
N LYS A 72 31.71 -46.40 9.13
CA LYS A 72 32.14 -47.19 10.30
C LYS A 72 33.49 -46.70 10.86
N SER A 73 34.47 -46.46 9.99
CA SER A 73 35.79 -45.98 10.40
C SER A 73 35.76 -44.56 10.99
N ALA A 74 34.81 -43.73 10.56
CA ALA A 74 34.54 -42.41 11.13
C ALA A 74 33.73 -42.46 12.43
N GLY A 75 33.33 -43.64 12.91
CA GLY A 75 32.63 -43.87 14.17
C GLY A 75 31.11 -43.73 14.11
N TYR A 76 30.51 -43.95 12.94
CA TYR A 76 29.06 -44.08 12.80
C TYR A 76 28.62 -45.53 13.04
N ASP A 77 27.43 -45.68 13.62
CA ASP A 77 26.68 -46.92 13.48
C ASP A 77 25.96 -46.92 12.13
N THR A 78 26.16 -47.96 11.33
CA THR A 78 25.62 -48.04 9.97
C THR A 78 24.37 -48.87 9.94
N PHE A 79 23.28 -48.29 9.43
CA PHE A 79 21.98 -48.91 9.34
C PHE A 79 21.61 -49.18 7.88
N TYR A 80 21.42 -50.46 7.53
CA TYR A 80 21.06 -50.86 6.17
C TYR A 80 19.55 -50.63 5.90
N MET A 81 19.22 -49.82 4.90
CA MET A 81 17.84 -49.46 4.58
C MET A 81 17.55 -49.49 3.07
N PRO A 82 17.09 -50.63 2.52
CA PRO A 82 16.80 -50.75 1.09
C PRO A 82 15.51 -50.03 0.66
N HIS A 83 14.55 -49.82 1.57
CA HIS A 83 13.25 -49.22 1.28
C HIS A 83 13.05 -47.90 2.05
N ARG A 84 13.19 -46.75 1.37
CA ARG A 84 13.16 -45.43 2.03
C ARG A 84 11.85 -45.09 2.75
N ALA A 85 10.70 -45.56 2.24
CA ALA A 85 9.39 -45.26 2.82
C ALA A 85 9.21 -45.69 4.28
N ALA A 86 9.96 -46.70 4.74
CA ALA A 86 9.91 -47.21 6.12
C ALA A 86 11.09 -46.72 7.00
N MET A 87 11.90 -45.78 6.50
CA MET A 87 13.17 -45.40 7.14
C MET A 87 12.97 -44.82 8.53
N ALA A 88 12.06 -43.86 8.68
CA ALA A 88 11.77 -43.26 9.97
C ALA A 88 11.27 -44.29 11.00
N ASP A 89 10.36 -45.19 10.60
CA ASP A 89 9.84 -46.26 11.47
C ASP A 89 10.96 -47.19 11.95
N ALA A 90 11.81 -47.63 11.03
CA ALA A 90 12.93 -48.51 11.34
C ALA A 90 13.93 -47.86 12.30
N LEU A 91 14.27 -46.58 12.09
CA LEU A 91 15.15 -45.82 12.95
C LEU A 91 14.56 -45.64 14.36
N ILE A 92 13.28 -45.29 14.46
CA ILE A 92 12.57 -45.14 15.75
C ILE A 92 12.61 -46.44 16.54
N ILE A 93 12.30 -47.58 15.91
CA ILE A 93 12.30 -48.89 16.58
C ILE A 93 13.71 -49.25 17.05
N HIS A 94 14.72 -49.08 16.20
CA HIS A 94 16.07 -49.59 16.47
C HIS A 94 16.87 -48.70 17.44
N TYR A 95 16.72 -47.37 17.35
CA TYR A 95 17.61 -46.42 18.05
C TYR A 95 16.95 -45.61 19.16
N PHE A 96 15.62 -45.44 19.11
CA PHE A 96 14.93 -44.51 20.02
C PHE A 96 13.90 -45.19 20.93
N SER A 97 13.34 -46.34 20.53
CA SER A 97 12.22 -46.96 21.28
C SER A 97 12.66 -47.63 22.58
N TYR A 98 13.91 -48.08 22.66
CA TYR A 98 14.46 -48.78 23.82
C TYR A 98 15.49 -47.94 24.59
N ASP A 99 15.71 -46.69 24.18
CA ASP A 99 16.64 -45.82 24.88
C ASP A 99 15.96 -45.21 26.12
N PRO A 100 16.49 -45.43 27.33
CA PRO A 100 15.89 -44.91 28.56
C PRO A 100 16.05 -43.40 28.69
N GLU A 101 17.01 -42.78 27.99
CA GLU A 101 17.25 -41.34 28.06
C GLU A 101 16.48 -40.58 26.96
N PRO A 102 15.66 -39.57 27.31
CA PRO A 102 15.06 -38.68 26.32
C PRO A 102 16.13 -37.86 25.59
N VAL A 103 15.89 -37.56 24.32
CA VAL A 103 16.83 -36.86 23.44
C VAL A 103 16.92 -35.38 23.81
N ASP A 104 18.14 -34.88 23.99
CA ASP A 104 18.45 -33.47 24.24
C ASP A 104 18.85 -32.71 22.96
N GLU A 105 19.51 -33.38 22.03
CA GLU A 105 19.86 -32.81 20.73
C GLU A 105 19.62 -33.85 19.63
N LEU A 106 18.81 -33.50 18.64
CA LEU A 106 18.56 -34.34 17.46
C LEU A 106 18.97 -33.59 16.20
N ILE A 107 19.94 -34.13 15.47
CA ILE A 107 20.42 -33.57 14.20
C ILE A 107 20.09 -34.55 13.09
N LEU A 108 19.29 -34.11 12.11
CA LEU A 108 18.93 -34.88 10.93
C LEU A 108 19.63 -34.29 9.71
N ALA A 109 20.60 -35.00 9.14
CA ALA A 109 21.28 -34.60 7.92
C ALA A 109 20.62 -35.27 6.71
N THR A 110 19.71 -34.54 6.07
CA THR A 110 18.92 -34.98 4.91
C THR A 110 18.32 -33.76 4.18
N THR A 111 18.04 -33.95 2.89
CA THR A 111 17.27 -33.04 2.03
C THR A 111 15.89 -33.61 1.70
N SER A 112 15.53 -34.76 2.28
CA SER A 112 14.24 -35.43 2.10
C SER A 112 13.30 -35.22 3.30
N ARG A 113 12.00 -35.27 3.04
CA ARG A 113 10.95 -35.26 4.07
C ARG A 113 10.79 -36.62 4.79
N ASP A 114 11.49 -37.66 4.34
CA ASP A 114 11.37 -39.04 4.84
C ASP A 114 11.68 -39.19 6.34
N LEU A 115 12.50 -38.29 6.90
CA LEU A 115 12.89 -38.30 8.32
C LEU A 115 12.04 -37.40 9.23
N LEU A 116 11.12 -36.60 8.69
CA LEU A 116 10.21 -35.78 9.51
C LEU A 116 9.42 -36.59 10.55
N PRO A 117 8.96 -37.83 10.28
CA PRO A 117 8.28 -38.62 11.30
C PRO A 117 9.15 -38.95 12.53
N VAL A 118 10.48 -38.89 12.42
CA VAL A 118 11.40 -39.05 13.56
C VAL A 118 11.27 -37.88 14.51
N VAL A 119 11.23 -36.64 14.00
CA VAL A 119 11.03 -35.41 14.79
C VAL A 119 9.79 -35.52 15.66
N ARG A 120 8.69 -36.03 15.10
CA ARG A 120 7.39 -36.12 15.76
C ARG A 120 7.31 -37.20 16.85
N ARG A 121 8.03 -38.30 16.70
CA ARG A 121 7.80 -39.54 17.49
C ARG A 121 8.89 -39.85 18.51
N VAL A 122 10.05 -39.21 18.41
CA VAL A 122 11.14 -39.40 19.36
C VAL A 122 10.83 -38.69 20.68
N ARG A 123 11.14 -39.35 21.81
CA ARG A 123 10.99 -38.76 23.14
C ARG A 123 12.09 -37.73 23.37
N THR A 124 11.72 -36.47 23.55
CA THR A 124 12.64 -35.35 23.75
C THR A 124 12.55 -34.77 25.17
N THR A 125 13.60 -34.11 25.63
CA THR A 125 13.55 -33.30 26.86
C THR A 125 12.85 -31.96 26.60
N ARG A 126 12.46 -31.24 27.67
CA ARG A 126 11.77 -29.94 27.56
C ARG A 126 12.57 -28.86 26.81
N ASN A 127 13.89 -28.96 26.85
CA ASN A 127 14.80 -27.99 26.22
C ASN A 127 15.54 -28.63 25.03
N ALA A 128 14.99 -29.71 24.46
CA ALA A 128 15.62 -30.39 23.36
C ALA A 128 15.73 -29.48 22.15
N ARG A 129 16.84 -29.58 21.43
CA ARG A 129 17.06 -28.85 20.18
C ARG A 129 17.03 -29.83 19.03
N ILE A 130 16.24 -29.50 18.02
CA ILE A 130 16.16 -30.29 16.80
C ILE A 130 16.70 -29.44 15.66
N ARG A 131 17.64 -30.02 14.90
CA ARG A 131 18.25 -29.37 13.74
C ARG A 131 18.07 -30.23 12.52
N MET A 132 17.84 -29.56 11.39
CA MET A 132 17.85 -30.19 10.09
C MET A 132 18.98 -29.61 9.26
N TRP A 133 19.86 -30.48 8.78
CA TRP A 133 20.99 -30.14 7.93
C TRP A 133 20.73 -30.60 6.51
N GLY A 134 20.58 -29.65 5.59
CA GLY A 134 20.26 -29.95 4.19
C GLY A 134 20.63 -28.80 3.29
N SER A 135 20.50 -29.00 1.97
CA SER A 135 20.80 -27.98 0.95
C SER A 135 19.65 -26.99 0.72
N HIS A 136 18.44 -27.35 1.11
CA HIS A 136 17.25 -26.51 1.05
C HIS A 136 16.34 -26.82 2.22
N ASP A 137 15.59 -25.81 2.66
CA ASP A 137 14.71 -25.93 3.80
C ASP A 137 13.43 -26.69 3.43
N VAL A 138 13.36 -27.97 3.78
CA VAL A 138 12.16 -28.81 3.56
C VAL A 138 11.07 -28.60 4.60
N LEU A 139 11.32 -27.80 5.65
CA LEU A 139 10.41 -27.54 6.76
C LEU A 139 9.38 -26.48 6.40
N GLN A 140 9.65 -25.62 5.40
CA GLN A 140 8.69 -24.62 4.95
C GLN A 140 7.38 -25.27 4.47
N GLY A 141 6.26 -24.75 4.97
CA GLY A 141 4.92 -25.31 4.73
C GLY A 141 4.61 -26.58 5.55
N THR A 142 5.42 -26.91 6.56
CA THR A 142 5.16 -28.00 7.51
C THR A 142 4.95 -27.45 8.93
N GLU A 143 4.44 -28.27 9.83
CA GLU A 143 4.26 -27.93 11.26
C GLU A 143 5.59 -27.64 11.99
N PHE A 144 6.75 -27.98 11.40
CA PHE A 144 8.06 -27.88 12.02
C PHE A 144 8.87 -26.64 11.66
N ALA A 145 8.33 -25.74 10.82
CA ALA A 145 9.06 -24.58 10.29
C ALA A 145 9.64 -23.68 11.39
N ASP A 146 8.90 -23.51 12.50
CA ASP A 146 9.32 -22.66 13.63
C ASP A 146 9.98 -23.45 14.78
N GLU A 147 9.86 -24.78 14.78
CA GLU A 147 10.33 -25.64 15.87
C GLU A 147 11.71 -26.27 15.60
N VAL A 148 12.07 -26.47 14.33
CA VAL A 148 13.31 -27.12 13.91
C VAL A 148 14.26 -26.10 13.29
N VAL A 149 15.48 -26.04 13.81
CA VAL A 149 16.50 -25.12 13.27
C VAL A 149 17.08 -25.70 11.99
N PHE A 150 16.75 -25.11 10.84
CA PHE A 150 17.40 -25.42 9.58
C PHE A 150 18.81 -24.83 9.53
N GLN A 151 19.79 -25.62 9.10
CA GLN A 151 21.15 -25.15 8.82
C GLN A 151 21.60 -25.69 7.46
N PRO A 152 22.07 -24.81 6.54
CA PRO A 152 22.63 -25.25 5.26
C PRO A 152 23.83 -26.19 5.48
N LEU A 153 23.80 -27.35 4.83
CA LEU A 153 24.86 -28.35 4.93
C LEU A 153 26.21 -27.80 4.42
N GLU A 154 26.16 -26.94 3.42
CA GLU A 154 27.31 -26.30 2.79
C GLU A 154 28.05 -25.39 3.78
N ALA A 155 27.31 -24.63 4.60
CA ALA A 155 27.86 -23.79 5.64
C ALA A 155 28.58 -24.61 6.74
N LEU A 156 28.11 -25.83 6.99
CA LEU A 156 28.70 -26.73 8.01
C LEU A 156 29.95 -27.45 7.52
N LEU A 157 30.03 -27.73 6.22
CA LEU A 157 31.15 -28.45 5.60
C LEU A 157 32.25 -27.53 5.09
N GLY A 158 32.08 -26.21 5.21
CA GLY A 158 33.02 -25.24 4.62
C GLY A 158 33.14 -25.37 3.11
N ILE A 159 32.19 -26.06 2.47
CA ILE A 159 32.11 -26.15 1.02
C ILE A 159 31.71 -24.75 0.56
N GLN A 160 32.64 -24.04 -0.09
CA GLN A 160 32.34 -22.76 -0.72
C GLN A 160 31.11 -22.95 -1.62
N THR A 161 29.98 -22.43 -1.16
CA THR A 161 28.84 -22.18 -2.04
C THR A 161 29.36 -21.26 -3.12
N LYS A 162 29.16 -21.62 -4.39
CA LYS A 162 29.59 -20.80 -5.51
C LYS A 162 29.13 -19.36 -5.30
N ASN A 163 30.05 -18.43 -5.43
CA ASN A 163 29.72 -17.01 -5.33
C ASN A 163 28.96 -16.59 -6.59
N VAL A 164 27.84 -15.89 -6.42
CA VAL A 164 26.96 -15.44 -7.50
C VAL A 164 27.01 -13.92 -7.59
N ALA A 165 27.31 -13.40 -8.78
CA ALA A 165 27.17 -11.99 -9.11
C ALA A 165 26.07 -11.81 -10.15
N VAL A 166 25.14 -10.88 -9.90
CA VAL A 166 23.97 -10.63 -10.75
C VAL A 166 24.00 -9.21 -11.30
N TYR A 167 23.86 -9.07 -12.61
CA TYR A 167 23.82 -7.80 -13.32
C TYR A 167 22.54 -7.73 -14.12
N ILE A 168 21.67 -6.78 -13.78
CA ILE A 168 20.32 -6.68 -14.31
C ILE A 168 20.24 -5.45 -15.21
N ASP A 169 20.06 -5.66 -16.50
CA ASP A 169 19.65 -4.60 -17.42
C ASP A 169 18.17 -4.31 -17.20
N PHE A 170 17.89 -3.54 -16.14
CA PHE A 170 16.52 -3.35 -15.67
C PHE A 170 15.69 -2.56 -16.68
N GLU A 171 16.30 -1.65 -17.43
CA GLU A 171 15.65 -0.97 -18.56
C GLU A 171 15.17 -1.97 -19.61
N ASN A 172 16.05 -2.85 -20.11
CA ASN A 172 15.68 -3.85 -21.11
C ASN A 172 14.63 -4.85 -20.59
N ILE A 173 14.79 -5.34 -19.36
CA ILE A 173 13.87 -6.30 -18.76
C ILE A 173 12.49 -5.68 -18.54
N SER A 174 12.41 -4.48 -17.96
CA SER A 174 11.13 -3.82 -17.68
C SER A 174 10.37 -3.48 -18.97
N ILE A 175 11.07 -2.99 -20.01
CA ILE A 175 10.49 -2.74 -21.33
C ILE A 175 9.99 -4.05 -21.94
N SER A 176 10.82 -5.09 -21.94
CA SER A 176 10.46 -6.39 -22.52
C SER A 176 9.23 -7.01 -21.83
N LEU A 177 9.15 -6.96 -20.50
CA LEU A 177 7.99 -7.46 -19.76
C LEU A 177 6.72 -6.65 -20.11
N ASN A 178 6.83 -5.32 -20.18
CA ASN A 178 5.71 -4.47 -20.53
C ASN A 178 5.23 -4.67 -21.98
N GLU A 179 6.14 -4.83 -22.94
CA GLU A 179 5.81 -5.12 -24.35
C GLU A 179 5.10 -6.47 -24.52
N GLN A 180 5.44 -7.47 -23.69
CA GLN A 180 4.73 -8.75 -23.63
C GLN A 180 3.38 -8.68 -22.88
N GLY A 181 3.00 -7.49 -22.38
CA GLY A 181 1.73 -7.27 -21.71
C GLY A 181 1.71 -7.64 -20.23
N PHE A 182 2.87 -7.85 -19.60
CA PHE A 182 2.97 -8.04 -18.16
C PHE A 182 2.93 -6.73 -17.39
N VAL A 183 2.41 -6.79 -16.18
CA VAL A 183 2.46 -5.70 -15.21
C VAL A 183 3.70 -5.86 -14.35
N VAL A 184 4.55 -4.85 -14.36
CA VAL A 184 5.87 -4.88 -13.73
C VAL A 184 5.73 -4.50 -12.25
N ASN A 185 5.40 -5.49 -11.42
CA ASN A 185 5.42 -5.33 -9.96
C ASN A 185 6.85 -5.39 -9.44
N LEU A 186 7.36 -4.26 -8.96
CA LEU A 186 8.75 -4.10 -8.54
C LEU A 186 9.07 -4.94 -7.31
N ASP A 187 8.23 -4.90 -6.27
CA ASP A 187 8.49 -5.62 -5.02
C ASP A 187 8.53 -7.13 -5.27
N HIS A 188 7.60 -7.61 -6.10
CA HIS A 188 7.57 -9.01 -6.52
C HIS A 188 8.78 -9.37 -7.37
N LEU A 189 9.17 -8.54 -8.34
CA LEU A 189 10.38 -8.78 -9.14
C LEU A 189 11.64 -8.86 -8.29
N ILE A 190 11.79 -7.96 -7.31
CA ILE A 190 12.92 -7.95 -6.38
C ILE A 190 12.98 -9.27 -5.60
N ASP A 191 11.86 -9.69 -4.98
CA ASP A 191 11.81 -10.94 -4.21
C ASP A 191 12.20 -12.14 -5.07
N ARG A 192 11.69 -12.22 -6.30
CA ARG A 192 11.94 -13.34 -7.21
C ARG A 192 13.36 -13.33 -7.75
N PHE A 193 13.94 -12.18 -8.07
CA PHE A 193 15.35 -12.08 -8.46
C PHE A 193 16.28 -12.52 -7.32
N VAL A 194 16.03 -12.06 -6.09
CA VAL A 194 16.84 -12.44 -4.94
C VAL A 194 16.72 -13.94 -4.66
N THR A 195 15.50 -14.48 -4.67
CA THR A 195 15.24 -15.91 -4.43
C THR A 195 15.85 -16.80 -5.51
N GLN A 196 15.68 -16.43 -6.79
CA GLN A 196 16.23 -17.18 -7.91
C GLN A 196 17.77 -17.13 -7.93
N ALA A 197 18.38 -15.98 -7.63
CA ALA A 197 19.84 -15.88 -7.52
C ALA A 197 20.40 -16.74 -6.38
N LYS A 198 19.73 -16.75 -5.21
CA LYS A 198 20.10 -17.58 -4.06
C LYS A 198 20.01 -19.08 -4.34
N ALA A 199 19.16 -19.51 -5.28
CA ALA A 199 19.09 -20.90 -5.69
C ALA A 199 20.37 -21.39 -6.39
N HIS A 200 21.15 -20.47 -6.97
CA HIS A 200 22.40 -20.78 -7.68
C HIS A 200 23.65 -20.68 -6.80
N GLY A 201 23.58 -20.01 -5.64
CA GLY A 201 24.69 -19.88 -4.70
C GLY A 201 24.59 -18.64 -3.80
N GLN A 202 25.71 -18.26 -3.17
CA GLN A 202 25.74 -17.09 -2.29
C GLN A 202 25.84 -15.82 -3.14
N VAL A 203 24.81 -14.96 -3.07
CA VAL A 203 24.81 -13.68 -3.80
C VAL A 203 25.80 -12.72 -3.15
N VAL A 204 26.93 -12.48 -3.83
CA VAL A 204 27.98 -11.55 -3.39
C VAL A 204 27.76 -10.13 -3.95
N LYS A 205 27.08 -10.04 -5.09
CA LYS A 205 26.75 -8.77 -5.74
C LYS A 205 25.46 -8.90 -6.53
N MET A 206 24.60 -7.90 -6.46
CA MET A 206 23.43 -7.75 -7.31
C MET A 206 23.27 -6.27 -7.65
N ALA A 207 23.22 -5.94 -8.94
CA ALA A 207 23.14 -4.56 -9.41
C ALA A 207 22.10 -4.43 -10.53
N ALA A 208 21.31 -3.36 -10.49
CA ALA A 208 20.26 -3.06 -11.45
C ALA A 208 20.53 -1.74 -12.18
N TYR A 209 20.72 -1.83 -13.49
CA TYR A 209 21.14 -0.74 -14.36
C TYR A 209 19.93 -0.17 -15.08
N ALA A 210 19.66 1.12 -14.87
CA ALA A 210 18.58 1.82 -15.55
C ALA A 210 18.78 3.34 -15.49
N PRO A 211 18.06 4.12 -16.33
CA PRO A 211 18.04 5.58 -16.26
C PRO A 211 17.17 6.05 -15.08
N TRP A 212 17.52 5.59 -13.88
CA TRP A 212 16.83 5.87 -12.63
C TRP A 212 16.66 7.38 -12.39
N GLY A 213 15.52 7.78 -11.86
CA GLY A 213 15.20 9.18 -11.59
C GLY A 213 14.90 10.02 -12.83
N GLN A 214 14.90 9.43 -14.03
CA GLN A 214 14.50 10.11 -15.26
C GLN A 214 13.09 9.69 -15.65
N ARG A 215 12.14 10.57 -15.36
CA ARG A 215 10.72 10.32 -15.62
C ARG A 215 10.46 9.93 -17.08
N GLY A 216 9.59 8.94 -17.28
CA GLY A 216 9.10 8.52 -18.60
C GLY A 216 10.09 7.69 -19.43
N THR A 217 11.27 7.37 -18.89
CA THR A 217 12.28 6.50 -19.54
C THR A 217 11.96 5.03 -19.34
N LEU A 218 11.57 4.63 -18.12
CA LEU A 218 11.13 3.28 -17.80
C LEU A 218 9.61 3.13 -17.94
N PRO A 219 9.11 1.91 -18.23
CA PRO A 219 7.72 1.56 -18.00
C PRO A 219 7.34 1.77 -16.53
N PRO A 220 6.06 2.05 -16.22
CA PRO A 220 5.65 2.25 -14.85
C PRO A 220 5.86 0.97 -14.05
N LEU A 221 6.48 1.14 -12.90
CA LEU A 221 6.67 0.08 -11.92
C LEU A 221 5.60 0.23 -10.86
N ILE A 222 4.95 -0.87 -10.49
CA ILE A 222 3.96 -0.86 -9.40
C ILE A 222 4.46 -1.62 -8.18
N ASP A 223 3.92 -1.31 -7.00
CA ASP A 223 4.11 -2.14 -5.81
C ASP A 223 3.05 -3.23 -5.67
N THR A 224 3.13 -4.06 -4.62
CA THR A 224 2.13 -5.09 -4.31
C THR A 224 0.71 -4.54 -4.14
N ASN A 225 0.57 -3.26 -3.80
CA ASN A 225 -0.72 -2.59 -3.64
C ASN A 225 -1.18 -1.88 -4.93
N GLY A 226 -0.48 -2.08 -6.05
CA GLY A 226 -0.83 -1.48 -7.35
C GLY A 226 -0.41 -0.02 -7.51
N ARG A 227 0.30 0.57 -6.55
CA ARG A 227 0.75 1.97 -6.59
C ARG A 227 1.93 2.11 -7.53
N GLU A 228 1.94 3.15 -8.36
CA GLU A 228 3.10 3.49 -9.18
C GLU A 228 4.28 4.00 -8.31
N VAL A 229 5.41 3.32 -8.41
CA VAL A 229 6.60 3.47 -7.55
C VAL A 229 7.90 3.62 -8.35
N THR A 230 7.80 3.97 -9.64
CA THR A 230 8.96 4.16 -10.54
C THR A 230 10.00 5.13 -9.95
N ASP A 231 9.56 6.21 -9.32
CA ASP A 231 10.43 7.22 -8.69
C ASP A 231 11.09 6.68 -7.39
N GLU A 232 10.43 5.74 -6.69
CA GLU A 232 10.92 5.11 -5.45
C GLU A 232 11.79 3.88 -5.73
N ALA A 233 11.88 3.45 -6.98
CA ALA A 233 12.52 2.20 -7.35
C ALA A 233 13.98 2.08 -6.88
N PRO A 234 14.84 3.12 -6.99
CA PRO A 234 16.22 3.02 -6.50
C PRO A 234 16.29 2.76 -4.99
N SER A 235 15.47 3.43 -4.20
CA SER A 235 15.43 3.27 -2.75
C SER A 235 14.94 1.86 -2.36
N ARG A 236 13.94 1.33 -3.07
CA ARG A 236 13.41 -0.03 -2.84
C ARG A 236 14.43 -1.11 -3.19
N LEU A 237 15.12 -0.96 -4.33
CA LEU A 237 16.21 -1.85 -4.73
C LEU A 237 17.33 -1.86 -3.68
N ALA A 238 17.76 -0.68 -3.22
CA ALA A 238 18.81 -0.55 -2.21
C ALA A 238 18.44 -1.23 -0.88
N LEU A 239 17.17 -1.12 -0.44
CA LEU A 239 16.67 -1.83 0.75
C LEU A 239 16.76 -3.36 0.62
N ALA A 240 16.67 -3.88 -0.59
CA ALA A 240 16.84 -5.31 -0.89
C ALA A 240 18.30 -5.72 -1.15
N ASN A 241 19.28 -4.84 -0.88
CA ASN A 241 20.70 -5.02 -1.21
C ASN A 241 20.97 -5.21 -2.71
N ILE A 242 20.15 -4.59 -3.56
CA ILE A 242 20.38 -4.48 -5.00
C ILE A 242 20.90 -3.08 -5.28
N ASP A 243 22.10 -2.96 -5.83
CA ASP A 243 22.71 -1.66 -6.14
C ASP A 243 22.03 -0.99 -7.36
N PRO A 244 21.32 0.14 -7.20
CA PRO A 244 20.71 0.84 -8.31
C PRO A 244 21.77 1.67 -9.05
N VAL A 245 22.19 1.21 -10.22
CA VAL A 245 23.23 1.87 -11.01
C VAL A 245 22.61 2.81 -12.03
N PHE A 246 22.87 4.11 -11.86
CA PHE A 246 22.39 5.17 -12.73
C PHE A 246 23.21 5.22 -14.04
N ASN A 247 22.54 5.10 -15.18
CA ASN A 247 23.12 5.36 -16.50
C ASN A 247 22.41 6.54 -17.21
N LEU A 248 23.01 7.03 -18.30
CA LEU A 248 22.37 8.02 -19.17
C LEU A 248 21.35 7.31 -20.09
N PRO A 249 20.23 7.94 -20.44
CA PRO A 249 19.24 7.34 -21.34
C PRO A 249 19.84 7.23 -22.75
N GLY A 250 19.73 6.06 -23.37
CA GLY A 250 20.23 5.82 -24.72
C GLY A 250 20.49 4.34 -25.01
N LYS A 251 20.28 3.93 -26.27
CA LYS A 251 20.18 2.53 -26.70
C LYS A 251 21.33 1.58 -26.32
N ASN A 252 22.50 2.07 -25.89
CA ASN A 252 23.67 1.24 -25.59
C ASN A 252 24.40 1.65 -24.28
N SER A 253 23.82 2.54 -23.48
CA SER A 253 24.49 3.09 -22.29
C SER A 253 24.55 2.09 -21.14
N ALA A 254 23.48 1.30 -20.95
CA ALA A 254 23.41 0.21 -20.00
C ALA A 254 24.44 -0.88 -20.35
N ASP A 255 24.43 -1.34 -21.60
CA ASP A 255 25.26 -2.46 -22.07
C ASP A 255 26.75 -2.20 -21.87
N ILE A 256 27.23 -1.01 -22.26
CA ILE A 256 28.64 -0.64 -22.10
C ILE A 256 29.04 -0.61 -20.63
N ARG A 257 28.14 -0.15 -19.76
CA ARG A 257 28.41 -0.04 -18.32
C ARG A 257 28.39 -1.41 -17.65
N ILE A 258 27.39 -2.24 -17.93
CA ILE A 258 27.30 -3.62 -17.46
C ILE A 258 28.54 -4.40 -17.93
N ALA A 259 28.89 -4.35 -19.22
CA ALA A 259 30.04 -5.04 -19.76
C ALA A 259 31.35 -4.62 -19.06
N ARG A 260 31.52 -3.33 -18.78
CA ARG A 260 32.68 -2.83 -18.04
C ARG A 260 32.73 -3.37 -16.61
N ASP A 261 31.62 -3.28 -15.89
CA ASP A 261 31.56 -3.64 -14.47
C ASP A 261 31.73 -5.17 -14.29
N VAL A 262 31.10 -5.98 -15.14
CA VAL A 262 31.29 -7.43 -15.19
C VAL A 262 32.76 -7.79 -15.44
N MET A 263 33.41 -7.17 -16.42
CA MET A 263 34.80 -7.47 -16.75
C MET A 263 35.78 -6.98 -15.68
N MET A 264 35.48 -5.90 -14.95
CA MET A 264 36.28 -5.46 -13.81
C MET A 264 36.17 -6.45 -12.66
N ASP A 265 34.95 -6.85 -12.30
CA ASP A 265 34.69 -7.77 -11.19
C ASP A 265 35.23 -9.18 -11.47
N ALA A 266 35.17 -9.65 -12.73
CA ALA A 266 35.70 -10.96 -13.13
C ALA A 266 37.22 -11.07 -13.00
N ASN A 267 37.95 -9.95 -13.02
CA ASN A 267 39.40 -9.92 -12.91
C ASN A 267 39.90 -9.76 -11.46
N HIS A 268 39.02 -9.66 -10.47
CA HIS A 268 39.40 -9.60 -9.06
C HIS A 268 39.73 -10.99 -8.48
N ASN A 269 40.57 -11.02 -7.44
CA ASN A 269 40.93 -12.27 -6.74
C ASN A 269 39.74 -12.91 -6.01
N ASP A 270 38.71 -12.13 -5.69
CA ASP A 270 37.45 -12.57 -5.06
C ASP A 270 36.29 -12.60 -6.07
N ALA A 271 36.61 -12.86 -7.35
CA ALA A 271 35.63 -12.90 -8.41
C ALA A 271 34.61 -14.04 -8.21
N ALA A 272 33.33 -13.74 -8.45
CA ALA A 272 32.26 -14.72 -8.40
C ALA A 272 32.53 -15.93 -9.30
N ASP A 273 31.95 -17.08 -8.96
CA ASP A 273 32.03 -18.32 -9.75
C ASP A 273 30.94 -18.39 -10.82
N ILE A 274 29.77 -17.81 -10.51
CA ILE A 274 28.60 -17.75 -11.36
C ILE A 274 28.25 -16.29 -11.63
N TYR A 275 28.10 -15.95 -12.91
CA TYR A 275 27.62 -14.66 -13.37
C TYR A 275 26.23 -14.82 -13.96
N ILE A 276 25.27 -14.07 -13.41
CA ILE A 276 23.92 -13.98 -13.93
C ILE A 276 23.78 -12.64 -14.66
N LEU A 277 23.52 -12.68 -15.96
CA LEU A 277 23.23 -11.51 -16.78
C LEU A 277 21.75 -11.49 -17.12
N ALA A 278 20.99 -10.57 -16.53
CA ALA A 278 19.58 -10.40 -16.87
C ALA A 278 19.44 -9.39 -18.01
N SER A 279 19.48 -9.90 -19.24
CA SER A 279 19.25 -9.15 -20.48
C SER A 279 18.89 -10.11 -21.62
N GLY A 280 18.07 -9.63 -22.56
CA GLY A 280 17.75 -10.35 -23.80
C GLY A 280 18.72 -10.06 -24.96
N ASP A 281 19.66 -9.11 -24.80
CA ASP A 281 20.44 -8.57 -25.90
C ASP A 281 21.66 -9.43 -26.30
N ARG A 282 21.87 -9.58 -27.60
CA ARG A 282 23.03 -10.27 -28.18
C ARG A 282 24.35 -9.51 -27.97
N ASP A 283 24.29 -8.22 -27.65
CA ASP A 283 25.49 -7.37 -27.51
C ASP A 283 26.36 -7.81 -26.30
N PHE A 284 25.82 -8.64 -25.39
CA PHE A 284 26.59 -9.27 -24.29
C PHE A 284 27.44 -10.48 -24.70
N ASN A 285 27.38 -10.96 -25.95
CA ASN A 285 28.11 -12.17 -26.36
C ASN A 285 29.63 -12.11 -26.11
N ASP A 286 30.25 -10.94 -26.31
CA ASP A 286 31.69 -10.79 -26.08
C ASP A 286 32.05 -10.94 -24.60
N VAL A 287 31.22 -10.41 -23.71
CA VAL A 287 31.36 -10.54 -22.26
C VAL A 287 31.16 -12.00 -21.82
N ILE A 288 30.10 -12.65 -22.33
CA ILE A 288 29.81 -14.05 -22.06
C ILE A 288 31.00 -14.93 -22.46
N ASN A 289 31.55 -14.73 -23.67
CA ASN A 289 32.70 -15.49 -24.15
C ASN A 289 33.96 -15.23 -23.32
N ALA A 290 34.15 -14.01 -22.80
CA ALA A 290 35.27 -13.70 -21.92
C ALA A 290 35.17 -14.42 -20.57
N LEU A 291 33.97 -14.44 -19.96
CA LEU A 291 33.69 -15.16 -18.72
C LEU A 291 33.90 -16.67 -18.87
N LEU A 292 33.37 -17.25 -19.96
CA LEU A 292 33.55 -18.68 -20.26
C LEU A 292 35.03 -19.05 -20.44
N LYS A 293 35.84 -18.20 -21.09
CA LYS A 293 37.30 -18.40 -21.22
C LYS A 293 38.02 -18.39 -19.88
N GLN A 294 37.48 -17.72 -18.87
CA GLN A 294 37.99 -17.71 -17.50
C GLN A 294 37.42 -18.84 -16.63
N ASN A 295 36.77 -19.84 -17.24
CA ASN A 295 36.10 -20.96 -16.57
C ASN A 295 35.01 -20.52 -15.58
N LYS A 296 34.37 -19.37 -15.81
CA LYS A 296 33.20 -18.92 -15.04
C LYS A 296 31.92 -19.50 -15.63
N VAL A 297 30.94 -19.78 -14.78
CA VAL A 297 29.61 -20.23 -15.20
C VAL A 297 28.76 -19.00 -15.51
N VAL A 298 28.06 -19.02 -16.64
CA VAL A 298 27.20 -17.90 -17.06
C VAL A 298 25.76 -18.36 -17.19
N ILE A 299 24.86 -17.63 -16.53
CA ILE A 299 23.41 -17.78 -16.62
C ILE A 299 22.85 -16.50 -17.21
N VAL A 300 21.93 -16.63 -18.17
CA VAL A 300 21.22 -15.49 -18.75
C VAL A 300 19.77 -15.54 -18.29
N TRP A 301 19.30 -14.43 -17.71
CA TRP A 301 17.88 -14.23 -17.43
C TRP A 301 17.25 -13.39 -18.54
N GLY A 302 16.42 -14.03 -19.36
CA GLY A 302 15.75 -13.40 -20.49
C GLY A 302 14.24 -13.25 -20.27
N VAL A 303 13.57 -12.52 -21.15
CA VAL A 303 12.10 -12.51 -21.26
C VAL A 303 11.70 -13.29 -22.49
N ARG A 304 10.69 -14.18 -22.39
CA ARG A 304 10.21 -14.94 -23.55
C ARG A 304 9.75 -14.01 -24.66
N GLY A 305 10.10 -14.35 -25.90
CA GLY A 305 9.76 -13.54 -27.07
C GLY A 305 10.67 -12.34 -27.31
N SER A 306 11.41 -11.86 -26.31
CA SER A 306 12.34 -10.73 -26.43
C SER A 306 13.82 -11.14 -26.39
N THR A 307 14.12 -12.39 -26.02
CA THR A 307 15.49 -12.91 -25.93
C THR A 307 16.07 -13.28 -27.29
N SER A 308 17.34 -12.93 -27.55
CA SER A 308 18.02 -13.26 -28.81
C SER A 308 18.19 -14.78 -29.02
N ARG A 309 17.78 -15.26 -30.21
CA ARG A 309 17.97 -16.66 -30.66
C ARG A 309 19.42 -17.15 -30.62
N MET A 310 20.40 -16.24 -30.69
CA MET A 310 21.81 -16.61 -30.62
C MET A 310 22.22 -17.02 -29.19
N LEU A 311 21.64 -16.38 -28.18
CA LEU A 311 21.83 -16.75 -26.77
C LEU A 311 21.12 -18.07 -26.48
N GLU A 312 19.87 -18.23 -26.92
CA GLU A 312 19.09 -19.46 -26.72
C GLU A 312 19.74 -20.71 -27.31
N LYS A 313 20.49 -20.57 -28.41
CA LYS A 313 21.17 -21.69 -29.08
C LYS A 313 22.55 -22.00 -28.51
N ASN A 314 23.07 -21.18 -27.62
CA ASN A 314 24.40 -21.38 -27.05
C ASN A 314 24.33 -22.43 -25.92
N SER A 315 24.82 -23.64 -26.20
CA SER A 315 24.82 -24.76 -25.24
C SER A 315 25.76 -24.60 -24.06
N ASN A 316 26.64 -23.59 -24.08
CA ASN A 316 27.62 -23.34 -23.02
C ASN A 316 27.11 -22.40 -21.93
N ILE A 317 25.89 -21.86 -22.09
CA ILE A 317 25.23 -21.00 -21.10
C ILE A 317 23.90 -21.61 -20.69
N LEU A 318 23.46 -21.30 -19.48
CA LEU A 318 22.10 -21.59 -19.03
C LEU A 318 21.22 -20.38 -19.32
N VAL A 319 20.05 -20.58 -19.93
CA VAL A 319 19.05 -19.52 -20.14
C VAL A 319 17.83 -19.83 -19.28
N GLU A 320 17.46 -18.89 -18.40
CA GLU A 320 16.25 -18.94 -17.59
C GLU A 320 15.34 -17.76 -17.98
N TYR A 321 14.03 -17.94 -17.93
CA TYR A 321 13.09 -16.91 -18.32
C TYR A 321 12.45 -16.26 -17.10
N ILE A 322 12.50 -14.93 -17.04
CA ILE A 322 11.99 -14.13 -15.93
C ILE A 322 10.49 -14.35 -15.76
N ASP A 323 9.75 -14.38 -16.86
CA ASP A 323 8.31 -14.63 -16.85
C ASP A 323 7.93 -16.01 -16.27
N ASP A 324 8.80 -17.04 -16.41
CA ASP A 324 8.55 -18.38 -15.85
C ASP A 324 8.71 -18.41 -14.31
N PHE A 325 9.77 -17.80 -13.77
CA PHE A 325 10.02 -17.87 -12.32
C PHE A 325 9.31 -16.75 -11.54
N THR A 326 8.80 -15.71 -12.20
CA THR A 326 8.07 -14.62 -11.56
C THR A 326 6.55 -14.82 -11.53
N ASN A 327 5.93 -15.56 -12.45
CA ASN A 327 4.47 -15.68 -12.56
C ASN A 327 3.76 -14.30 -12.57
N LEU A 328 4.30 -13.32 -13.31
CA LEU A 328 3.74 -11.97 -13.37
C LEU A 328 2.33 -11.96 -13.97
N GLN A 329 1.47 -11.09 -13.44
CA GLN A 329 0.13 -10.87 -13.97
C GLN A 329 0.20 -10.06 -15.27
N THR A 330 -0.73 -10.32 -16.19
CA THR A 330 -0.88 -9.55 -17.43
C THR A 330 -1.86 -8.39 -17.25
N HIS A 331 -1.73 -7.33 -18.04
CA HIS A 331 -2.67 -6.21 -18.06
C HIS A 331 -4.12 -6.66 -18.33
N GLN A 332 -4.31 -7.74 -19.10
CA GLN A 332 -5.61 -8.34 -19.36
C GLN A 332 -6.20 -9.01 -18.10
N SER A 333 -5.40 -9.77 -17.36
CA SER A 333 -5.87 -10.42 -16.12
C SER A 333 -6.27 -9.41 -15.04
N LEU A 334 -5.58 -8.27 -14.95
CA LEU A 334 -5.98 -7.15 -14.08
C LEU A 334 -7.30 -6.52 -14.52
N SER A 335 -7.55 -6.37 -15.82
CA SER A 335 -8.84 -5.85 -16.31
C SER A 335 -10.00 -6.77 -15.93
N GLU A 336 -9.87 -8.09 -16.06
CA GLU A 336 -10.91 -9.06 -15.69
C GLU A 336 -11.12 -9.16 -14.16
N THR A 337 -10.04 -9.04 -13.38
CA THR A 337 -10.10 -9.08 -11.90
C THR A 337 -10.70 -7.81 -11.31
N VAL A 338 -10.46 -6.64 -11.92
CA VAL A 338 -11.06 -5.34 -11.53
C VAL A 338 -12.59 -5.34 -11.76
N TYR A 339 -13.12 -6.17 -12.66
CA TYR A 339 -14.57 -6.34 -12.84
C TYR A 339 -15.22 -7.37 -11.89
N GLN A 340 -14.43 -8.18 -11.16
CA GLN A 340 -14.97 -9.29 -10.36
C GLN A 340 -14.64 -9.20 -8.86
N ASN A 341 -13.60 -8.49 -8.46
CA ASN A 341 -13.30 -8.26 -7.04
C ASN A 341 -13.73 -6.86 -6.62
N GLU A 342 -14.91 -6.75 -5.99
CA GLU A 342 -15.22 -5.68 -5.03
C GLU A 342 -14.41 -5.90 -3.73
N THR A 343 -13.09 -6.02 -3.85
CA THR A 343 -12.19 -5.72 -2.73
C THR A 343 -11.84 -4.24 -2.84
N VAL A 344 -11.94 -3.52 -1.72
CA VAL A 344 -11.76 -2.07 -1.61
C VAL A 344 -10.27 -1.72 -1.72
N ASP A 345 -9.66 -1.97 -2.87
CA ASP A 345 -8.30 -1.52 -3.15
C ASP A 345 -8.32 -0.04 -3.55
N ASP A 346 -7.34 0.72 -3.06
CA ASP A 346 -7.23 2.15 -3.30
C ASP A 346 -6.91 2.46 -4.78
N PHE A 347 -7.77 3.26 -5.42
CA PHE A 347 -7.57 3.78 -6.76
C PHE A 347 -6.47 4.85 -6.74
N THR A 348 -5.27 4.46 -7.12
CA THR A 348 -4.09 5.34 -7.15
C THR A 348 -3.77 5.80 -8.58
N PRO A 349 -3.07 6.94 -8.76
CA PRO A 349 -2.66 7.42 -10.07
C PRO A 349 -1.75 6.43 -10.80
N SER A 350 -1.86 6.35 -12.13
CA SER A 350 -1.04 5.49 -12.99
C SER A 350 -0.67 6.21 -14.31
N GLN A 351 0.07 5.54 -15.20
CA GLN A 351 0.34 6.07 -16.55
C GLN A 351 -0.94 6.45 -17.33
N TRP A 352 -2.06 5.76 -17.07
CA TRP A 352 -3.35 6.10 -17.68
C TRP A 352 -3.87 7.45 -17.20
N THR A 353 -3.59 7.80 -15.95
CA THR A 353 -3.89 9.11 -15.39
C THR A 353 -3.20 10.21 -16.17
N SER A 354 -1.92 10.06 -16.53
CA SER A 354 -1.21 11.02 -17.39
C SER A 354 -1.86 11.15 -18.76
N VAL A 355 -2.23 10.03 -19.40
CA VAL A 355 -2.94 10.04 -20.69
C VAL A 355 -4.26 10.81 -20.59
N ILE A 356 -5.08 10.51 -19.56
CA ILE A 356 -6.38 11.14 -19.34
C ILE A 356 -6.23 12.65 -19.08
N LEU A 357 -5.37 13.03 -18.14
CA LEU A 357 -5.18 14.42 -17.73
C LEU A 357 -4.61 15.28 -18.86
N GLN A 358 -3.62 14.76 -19.60
CA GLN A 358 -3.05 15.50 -20.73
C GLN A 358 -3.96 15.53 -21.94
N PHE A 359 -4.77 14.49 -22.16
CA PHE A 359 -5.84 14.53 -23.16
C PHE A 359 -6.85 15.63 -22.82
N ASP A 360 -7.33 15.69 -21.57
CA ASP A 360 -8.31 16.69 -21.13
C ASP A 360 -7.74 18.11 -21.22
N ARG A 361 -6.47 18.30 -20.83
CA ARG A 361 -5.77 19.57 -20.99
C ARG A 361 -5.67 19.98 -22.47
N LEU A 362 -5.18 19.09 -23.32
CA LEU A 362 -4.98 19.34 -24.74
C LEU A 362 -6.31 19.63 -25.46
N THR A 363 -7.37 18.88 -25.16
CA THR A 363 -8.70 19.11 -25.74
C THR A 363 -9.30 20.43 -25.26
N ASN A 364 -9.04 20.83 -24.01
CA ASN A 364 -9.48 22.12 -23.50
C ASN A 364 -8.75 23.29 -24.17
N ASP A 365 -7.41 23.21 -24.26
CA ASP A 365 -6.57 24.26 -24.85
C ASP A 365 -6.89 24.46 -26.34
N LEU A 366 -7.21 23.37 -27.06
CA LEU A 366 -7.60 23.40 -28.47
C LEU A 366 -9.10 23.67 -28.68
N ASN A 367 -9.91 23.63 -27.62
CA ASN A 367 -11.37 23.69 -27.65
C ASN A 367 -12.01 22.70 -28.65
N VAL A 368 -11.60 21.42 -28.56
CA VAL A 368 -12.08 20.31 -29.39
C VAL A 368 -12.46 19.11 -28.53
N GLU A 369 -13.27 18.19 -29.06
CA GLU A 369 -13.64 16.95 -28.36
C GLU A 369 -12.69 15.78 -28.66
N THR A 370 -11.87 15.91 -29.72
CA THR A 370 -11.05 14.81 -30.24
C THR A 370 -9.68 15.33 -30.65
N VAL A 371 -8.64 14.51 -30.50
CA VAL A 371 -7.26 14.86 -30.89
C VAL A 371 -6.62 13.74 -31.69
N SER A 372 -5.64 14.09 -32.53
CA SER A 372 -4.82 13.08 -33.19
C SER A 372 -3.86 12.40 -32.21
N ILE A 373 -3.53 11.12 -32.44
CA ILE A 373 -2.53 10.38 -31.65
C ILE A 373 -1.21 11.17 -31.59
N ARG A 374 -0.81 11.79 -32.71
CA ARG A 374 0.40 12.59 -32.78
C ARG A 374 0.39 13.77 -31.81
N GLN A 375 -0.70 14.54 -31.76
CA GLN A 375 -0.82 15.68 -30.84
C GLN A 375 -0.79 15.22 -29.38
N LEU A 376 -1.47 14.11 -29.06
CA LEU A 376 -1.46 13.54 -27.71
C LEU A 376 -0.06 13.08 -27.30
N VAL A 377 0.68 12.41 -28.19
CA VAL A 377 2.05 11.97 -27.93
C VAL A 377 3.01 13.17 -27.76
N GLU A 378 2.88 14.20 -28.60
CA GLU A 378 3.66 15.43 -28.47
C GLU A 378 3.37 16.14 -27.14
N GLN A 379 2.12 16.15 -26.68
CA GLN A 379 1.73 16.68 -25.37
C GLN A 379 2.31 15.85 -24.21
N LEU A 380 2.20 14.52 -24.26
CA LEU A 380 2.76 13.64 -23.23
C LEU A 380 4.29 13.79 -23.13
N GLN A 381 4.96 14.00 -24.26
CA GLN A 381 6.40 14.24 -24.29
C GLN A 381 6.76 15.63 -23.74
N SER A 382 5.96 16.67 -24.03
CA SER A 382 6.24 18.04 -23.59
C SER A 382 6.18 18.19 -22.06
N VAL A 383 5.26 17.47 -21.40
CA VAL A 383 5.14 17.45 -19.94
C VAL A 383 6.08 16.44 -19.26
N GLY A 384 6.87 15.68 -20.04
CA GLY A 384 7.77 14.66 -19.54
C GLY A 384 7.08 13.41 -18.99
N ALA A 385 5.82 13.17 -19.38
CA ALA A 385 5.12 11.91 -19.06
C ALA A 385 5.74 10.73 -19.83
N VAL A 386 6.30 10.97 -21.02
CA VAL A 386 7.08 10.00 -21.80
C VAL A 386 8.42 10.60 -22.25
N ALA A 387 9.50 9.81 -22.20
CA ALA A 387 10.84 10.29 -22.58
C ALA A 387 11.05 10.36 -24.09
N SER A 388 10.28 9.60 -24.88
CA SER A 388 10.43 9.54 -26.33
C SER A 388 9.10 9.36 -27.04
N ARG A 389 9.06 9.79 -28.31
CA ARG A 389 7.88 9.63 -29.18
C ARG A 389 7.46 8.16 -29.35
N PRO A 390 8.35 7.19 -29.62
CA PRO A 390 7.95 5.77 -29.70
C PRO A 390 7.28 5.27 -28.41
N ARG A 391 7.76 5.70 -27.25
CA ARG A 391 7.15 5.34 -25.96
C ARG A 391 5.75 5.93 -25.80
N GLY A 392 5.55 7.17 -26.24
CA GLY A 392 4.22 7.77 -26.28
C GLY A 392 3.27 7.06 -27.23
N GLU A 393 3.74 6.66 -28.42
CA GLU A 393 2.92 5.91 -29.38
C GLU A 393 2.49 4.55 -28.82
N ASP A 394 3.40 3.84 -28.15
CA ASP A 394 3.12 2.59 -27.43
C ASP A 394 2.09 2.79 -26.30
N LEU A 395 2.28 3.80 -25.46
CA LEU A 395 1.36 4.12 -24.37
C LEU A 395 -0.06 4.43 -24.87
N VAL A 396 -0.19 5.23 -25.93
CA VAL A 396 -1.48 5.53 -26.54
C VAL A 396 -2.10 4.27 -27.17
N SER A 397 -1.31 3.42 -27.81
CA SER A 397 -1.79 2.14 -28.35
C SER A 397 -2.36 1.23 -27.26
N GLN A 398 -1.66 1.08 -26.13
CA GLN A 398 -2.13 0.29 -24.99
C GLN A 398 -3.42 0.89 -24.39
N SER A 399 -3.50 2.22 -24.30
CA SER A 399 -4.70 2.93 -23.82
C SER A 399 -5.92 2.63 -24.70
N ILE A 400 -5.74 2.50 -26.01
CA ILE A 400 -6.79 2.09 -26.96
C ILE A 400 -7.18 0.63 -26.71
N SER A 401 -6.20 -0.27 -26.56
CA SER A 401 -6.46 -1.70 -26.28
C SER A 401 -7.21 -1.93 -24.97
N LEU A 402 -6.97 -1.11 -23.95
CA LEU A 402 -7.67 -1.15 -22.66
C LEU A 402 -9.05 -0.47 -22.69
N GLY A 403 -9.41 0.20 -23.79
CA GLY A 403 -10.69 0.90 -23.90
C GLY A 403 -10.77 2.22 -23.12
N ILE A 404 -9.63 2.75 -22.66
CA ILE A 404 -9.52 4.10 -22.06
C ILE A 404 -9.67 5.16 -23.16
N LEU A 405 -9.04 4.92 -24.32
CA LEU A 405 -9.20 5.74 -25.53
C LEU A 405 -10.03 4.98 -26.58
N LYS A 406 -10.99 5.68 -27.19
CA LYS A 406 -11.78 5.21 -28.32
C LYS A 406 -11.25 5.83 -29.62
N PRO A 407 -10.89 5.04 -30.65
CA PRO A 407 -10.58 5.56 -31.97
C PRO A 407 -11.88 6.00 -32.66
N ILE A 408 -11.91 7.21 -33.23
CA ILE A 408 -13.13 7.78 -33.85
C ILE A 408 -13.20 7.48 -35.35
N SER A 409 -12.05 7.35 -36.00
CA SER A 409 -11.97 7.10 -37.44
C SER A 409 -10.62 6.50 -37.82
N THR A 410 -10.50 6.07 -39.08
CA THR A 410 -9.23 5.64 -39.70
C THR A 410 -8.18 6.74 -39.81
N ASN A 411 -8.53 8.00 -39.48
CA ASN A 411 -7.63 9.15 -39.61
C ASN A 411 -6.68 9.33 -38.41
N GLY A 412 -6.64 8.37 -37.47
CA GLY A 412 -5.72 8.40 -36.32
C GLY A 412 -6.12 9.39 -35.22
N HIS A 413 -7.41 9.72 -35.12
CA HIS A 413 -7.99 10.51 -34.03
C HIS A 413 -8.56 9.61 -32.93
N VAL A 414 -8.41 10.06 -31.69
CA VAL A 414 -8.86 9.39 -30.48
C VAL A 414 -9.70 10.33 -29.61
N MET A 415 -10.60 9.74 -28.83
CA MET A 415 -11.28 10.39 -27.70
C MET A 415 -11.18 9.55 -26.43
N LEU A 416 -11.41 10.15 -25.27
CA LEU A 416 -11.58 9.39 -24.04
C LEU A 416 -12.90 8.63 -24.01
N ASN A 417 -12.89 7.48 -23.34
CA ASN A 417 -14.10 6.73 -23.03
C ASN A 417 -14.66 7.19 -21.69
N ASP A 418 -15.65 8.08 -21.70
CA ASP A 418 -16.25 8.65 -20.48
C ASP A 418 -16.88 7.58 -19.57
N ASP A 419 -17.32 6.45 -20.13
CA ASP A 419 -17.91 5.34 -19.39
C ASP A 419 -16.85 4.45 -18.70
N HIS A 420 -15.55 4.64 -19.00
CA HIS A 420 -14.49 3.81 -18.46
C HIS A 420 -14.19 4.18 -16.99
N PRO A 421 -14.20 3.22 -16.04
CA PRO A 421 -14.04 3.51 -14.61
C PRO A 421 -12.77 4.31 -14.26
N ILE A 422 -11.63 4.00 -14.90
CA ILE A 422 -10.36 4.73 -14.71
C ILE A 422 -10.49 6.19 -15.18
N VAL A 423 -11.19 6.44 -16.29
CA VAL A 423 -11.39 7.80 -16.83
C VAL A 423 -12.27 8.60 -15.87
N TYR A 424 -13.40 8.01 -15.48
CA TYR A 424 -14.32 8.61 -14.53
C TYR A 424 -13.65 9.00 -13.20
N LYS A 425 -12.98 8.04 -12.55
CA LYS A 425 -12.34 8.28 -11.25
C LYS A 425 -11.20 9.30 -11.37
N THR A 426 -10.37 9.21 -12.42
CA THR A 426 -9.27 10.16 -12.64
C THR A 426 -9.78 11.60 -12.77
N ARG A 427 -10.80 11.82 -13.60
CA ARG A 427 -11.39 13.16 -13.80
C ARG A 427 -11.99 13.69 -12.50
N LEU A 428 -12.84 12.89 -11.85
CA LEU A 428 -13.46 13.27 -10.58
C LEU A 428 -12.40 13.75 -9.57
N ILE A 429 -11.35 12.95 -9.35
CA ILE A 429 -10.34 13.27 -8.34
C ILE A 429 -9.56 14.53 -8.71
N ALA A 430 -9.12 14.63 -9.97
CA ALA A 430 -8.38 15.79 -10.46
C ALA A 430 -9.21 17.08 -10.37
N GLU A 431 -10.47 17.02 -10.81
CA GLU A 431 -11.43 18.14 -10.77
C GLU A 431 -11.66 18.62 -9.33
N ARG A 432 -11.87 17.71 -8.37
CA ARG A 432 -12.05 18.09 -6.95
C ARG A 432 -10.82 18.77 -6.37
N ILE A 433 -9.63 18.26 -6.67
CA ILE A 433 -8.38 18.87 -6.17
C ILE A 433 -8.19 20.26 -6.78
N VAL A 434 -8.35 20.39 -8.10
CA VAL A 434 -8.21 21.67 -8.82
C VAL A 434 -9.24 22.69 -8.32
N LEU A 435 -10.51 22.28 -8.18
CA LEU A 435 -11.59 23.12 -7.67
C LEU A 435 -11.28 23.62 -6.25
N ARG A 436 -10.76 22.74 -5.39
CA ARG A 436 -10.40 23.10 -4.02
C ARG A 436 -9.27 24.13 -3.97
N VAL A 437 -8.27 23.97 -4.83
CA VAL A 437 -7.17 24.94 -4.99
C VAL A 437 -7.73 26.26 -5.51
N GLN A 438 -8.52 26.25 -6.59
CA GLN A 438 -9.15 27.44 -7.17
C GLN A 438 -9.99 28.23 -6.18
N ASN A 439 -10.90 27.56 -5.47
CA ASN A 439 -11.77 28.22 -4.49
C ASN A 439 -10.95 28.88 -3.39
N THR A 440 -9.83 28.29 -2.99
CA THR A 440 -8.95 28.88 -1.98
C THR A 440 -8.22 30.12 -2.52
N LEU A 441 -7.75 30.09 -3.77
CA LEU A 441 -7.05 31.23 -4.39
C LEU A 441 -8.01 32.38 -4.72
N GLN A 442 -9.15 32.09 -5.35
CA GLN A 442 -10.09 33.09 -5.86
C GLN A 442 -11.02 33.65 -4.78
N VAL A 443 -11.70 32.77 -4.02
CA VAL A 443 -12.73 33.21 -3.06
C VAL A 443 -12.10 33.83 -1.82
N ARG A 444 -10.93 33.34 -1.39
CA ARG A 444 -10.24 33.87 -0.20
C ARG A 444 -9.16 34.90 -0.51
N GLY A 445 -8.85 35.14 -1.78
CA GLY A 445 -7.77 36.04 -2.20
C GLY A 445 -6.39 35.59 -1.73
N TRP A 446 -6.17 34.28 -1.57
CA TRP A 446 -4.87 33.75 -1.14
C TRP A 446 -3.95 33.59 -2.34
N GLU A 447 -2.67 33.91 -2.15
CA GLU A 447 -1.67 33.73 -3.20
C GLU A 447 -1.34 32.25 -3.44
N TYR A 448 -1.46 31.41 -2.40
CA TYR A 448 -1.15 29.99 -2.42
C TYR A 448 -1.97 29.22 -1.38
N VAL A 449 -2.06 27.90 -1.54
CA VAL A 449 -2.71 26.99 -0.60
C VAL A 449 -1.64 26.22 0.18
N ASN A 450 -1.66 26.27 1.51
CA ASN A 450 -0.76 25.44 2.32
C ASN A 450 -1.06 23.94 2.09
N TYR A 451 -0.02 23.12 1.94
CA TYR A 451 -0.15 21.70 1.62
C TYR A 451 -0.96 20.92 2.67
N GLY A 452 -0.67 21.10 3.96
CA GLY A 452 -1.41 20.44 5.04
C GLY A 452 -2.86 20.92 5.14
N PHE A 453 -3.12 22.20 4.81
CA PHE A 453 -4.48 22.71 4.70
C PHE A 453 -5.24 22.07 3.53
N LEU A 454 -4.59 21.89 2.38
CA LEU A 454 -5.18 21.20 1.23
C LEU A 454 -5.51 19.74 1.55
N LEU A 455 -4.60 18.99 2.18
CA LEU A 455 -4.83 17.60 2.59
C LEU A 455 -6.04 17.48 3.52
N LYS A 456 -6.09 18.27 4.59
CA LYS A 456 -7.24 18.30 5.52
C LYS A 456 -8.52 18.71 4.81
N GLY A 457 -8.39 19.59 3.83
CA GLY A 457 -9.50 19.98 3.01
C GLY A 457 -10.07 18.80 2.24
N LEU A 458 -9.24 18.14 1.43
CA LEU A 458 -9.62 17.01 0.59
C LEU A 458 -10.18 15.85 1.43
N ALA A 459 -9.67 15.63 2.64
CA ALA A 459 -10.22 14.65 3.57
C ALA A 459 -11.72 14.86 3.87
N MET A 460 -12.21 16.10 3.76
CA MET A 460 -13.61 16.48 4.01
C MET A 460 -14.46 16.56 2.74
N ASP A 461 -13.91 16.24 1.57
CA ASP A 461 -14.64 16.34 0.31
C ASP A 461 -15.54 15.12 0.10
N ARG A 462 -16.86 15.31 0.26
CA ARG A 462 -17.86 14.24 0.14
C ARG A 462 -17.92 13.63 -1.26
N GLU A 463 -17.51 14.35 -2.29
CA GLU A 463 -17.49 13.81 -3.66
C GLU A 463 -16.35 12.80 -3.87
N LEU A 464 -15.30 12.87 -3.03
CA LEU A 464 -14.20 11.91 -3.01
C LEU A 464 -14.48 10.70 -2.10
N ASP A 465 -15.59 10.69 -1.37
CA ASP A 465 -16.03 9.56 -0.53
C ASP A 465 -16.66 8.46 -1.41
N ARG A 466 -15.80 7.83 -2.21
CA ARG A 466 -16.16 6.76 -3.15
C ARG A 466 -15.28 5.53 -2.94
N PRO A 467 -15.74 4.33 -3.34
CA PRO A 467 -14.92 3.12 -3.23
C PRO A 467 -13.53 3.26 -3.87
N GLY A 468 -12.49 3.06 -3.05
CA GLY A 468 -11.08 3.21 -3.42
C GLY A 468 -10.59 4.65 -3.54
N CYS A 469 -11.31 5.65 -3.03
CA CYS A 469 -10.89 7.05 -3.07
C CYS A 469 -10.76 7.63 -1.66
N ASN A 470 -9.87 8.62 -1.49
CA ASN A 470 -9.72 9.41 -0.27
C ASN A 470 -9.51 8.60 1.03
N SER A 471 -8.79 7.47 0.94
CA SER A 471 -8.56 6.56 2.05
C SER A 471 -7.75 7.18 3.19
N ASP A 472 -6.64 7.85 2.87
CA ASP A 472 -5.75 8.47 3.86
C ASP A 472 -5.00 9.71 3.33
N ASP A 473 -4.12 10.26 4.17
CA ASP A 473 -3.26 11.42 3.84
C ASP A 473 -2.26 11.07 2.72
N GLN A 474 -1.81 9.82 2.65
CA GLN A 474 -0.84 9.36 1.67
C GLN A 474 -1.46 9.27 0.27
N TRP A 475 -2.68 8.72 0.15
CA TRP A 475 -3.48 8.71 -1.07
C TRP A 475 -3.66 10.12 -1.63
N ARG A 476 -4.07 11.07 -0.77
CA ARG A 476 -4.26 12.47 -1.17
C ARG A 476 -2.96 13.11 -1.62
N SER A 477 -1.87 12.79 -0.92
CA SER A 477 -0.53 13.27 -1.28
C SER A 477 -0.12 12.78 -2.67
N HIS A 478 -0.33 11.50 -2.98
CA HIS A 478 -0.02 10.93 -4.30
C HIS A 478 -0.79 11.61 -5.43
N TRP A 479 -2.08 11.89 -5.25
CA TRP A 479 -2.86 12.59 -6.26
C TRP A 479 -2.40 14.04 -6.45
N ILE A 480 -2.07 14.76 -5.37
CA ILE A 480 -1.49 16.11 -5.49
C ILE A 480 -0.13 16.05 -6.19
N ASP A 481 0.74 15.11 -5.81
CA ASP A 481 2.04 14.88 -6.45
C ASP A 481 1.90 14.59 -7.94
N THR A 482 0.92 13.76 -8.32
CA THR A 482 0.61 13.51 -9.73
C THR A 482 0.17 14.76 -10.44
N LEU A 483 -0.76 15.55 -9.90
CA LEU A 483 -1.18 16.81 -10.54
C LEU A 483 -0.04 17.84 -10.64
N VAL A 484 0.90 17.83 -9.70
CA VAL A 484 2.13 18.63 -9.80
C VAL A 484 3.02 18.12 -10.93
N ARG A 485 3.23 16.79 -11.00
CA ARG A 485 4.01 16.14 -12.08
C ARG A 485 3.39 16.38 -13.46
N GLU A 486 2.07 16.40 -13.55
CA GLU A 486 1.31 16.66 -14.80
C GLU A 486 1.23 18.16 -15.17
N GLN A 487 1.94 19.03 -14.43
CA GLN A 487 1.96 20.48 -14.64
C GLN A 487 0.56 21.12 -14.60
N ILE A 488 -0.34 20.56 -13.80
CA ILE A 488 -1.67 21.13 -13.50
C ILE A 488 -1.55 22.00 -12.24
N LEU A 489 -0.84 21.49 -11.23
CA LEU A 489 -0.53 22.20 -9.99
C LEU A 489 0.96 22.53 -9.94
N GLU A 490 1.30 23.55 -9.18
CA GLU A 490 2.68 23.91 -8.87
C GLU A 490 2.93 23.79 -7.37
N ARG A 491 4.05 23.17 -7.00
CA ARG A 491 4.53 23.13 -5.60
C ARG A 491 5.69 24.11 -5.41
N GLN A 492 5.55 24.97 -4.41
CA GLN A 492 6.61 25.89 -3.99
C GLN A 492 6.89 25.72 -2.49
N LEU A 493 8.09 26.09 -2.06
CA LEU A 493 8.44 26.23 -0.65
C LEU A 493 8.43 27.71 -0.28
N VAL A 494 7.65 28.09 0.72
CA VAL A 494 7.51 29.48 1.18
C VAL A 494 7.83 29.54 2.67
N PRO A 495 8.55 30.57 3.15
CA PRO A 495 8.79 30.77 4.58
C PRO A 495 7.50 30.75 5.40
N HIS A 496 7.51 30.03 6.51
CA HIS A 496 6.37 29.95 7.40
C HIS A 496 6.13 31.32 8.05
N ARG A 497 4.87 31.77 8.05
CA ARG A 497 4.50 33.14 8.48
C ARG A 497 4.89 33.47 9.92
N HIS A 498 4.96 32.47 10.79
CA HIS A 498 5.35 32.64 12.20
C HIS A 498 6.80 32.22 12.50
N ASN A 499 7.46 31.54 11.56
CA ASN A 499 8.85 31.11 11.70
C ASN A 499 9.53 31.16 10.32
N PRO A 500 10.11 32.30 9.92
CA PRO A 500 10.65 32.48 8.57
C PRO A 500 11.79 31.51 8.20
N ASP A 501 12.45 30.92 9.20
CA ASP A 501 13.51 29.91 9.00
C ASP A 501 12.95 28.52 8.64
N ASP A 502 11.64 28.32 8.81
CA ASP A 502 10.94 27.08 8.49
C ASP A 502 10.20 27.20 7.15
N LEU A 503 10.59 26.41 6.15
CA LEU A 503 9.98 26.45 4.82
C LEU A 503 8.80 25.48 4.76
N VAL A 504 7.62 25.98 4.40
CA VAL A 504 6.42 25.15 4.25
C VAL A 504 6.06 24.93 2.77
N PRO A 505 5.63 23.70 2.41
CA PRO A 505 5.14 23.42 1.08
C PRO A 505 3.77 24.06 0.85
N VAL A 506 3.65 24.72 -0.31
CA VAL A 506 2.42 25.36 -0.77
C VAL A 506 2.11 24.96 -2.20
N ILE A 507 0.84 25.00 -2.56
CA ILE A 507 0.29 24.59 -3.85
C ILE A 507 -0.39 25.78 -4.54
N LYS A 508 -0.13 25.94 -5.83
CA LYS A 508 -0.77 26.90 -6.75
C LYS A 508 -1.27 26.16 -7.99
N LEU A 509 -2.06 26.82 -8.84
CA LEU A 509 -2.27 26.36 -10.21
C LEU A 509 -1.03 26.71 -11.04
N CYS A 510 -0.64 25.82 -11.95
CA CYS A 510 0.45 26.12 -12.89
C CYS A 510 0.08 27.29 -13.82
N GLU A 511 1.06 28.14 -14.13
CA GLU A 511 0.92 29.17 -15.15
C GLU A 511 0.63 28.54 -16.52
N GLY A 512 -0.46 28.96 -17.16
CA GLY A 512 -0.90 28.41 -18.46
C GLY A 512 -1.75 27.14 -18.38
N TYR A 513 -2.08 26.63 -17.19
CA TYR A 513 -3.17 25.65 -17.05
C TYR A 513 -4.50 26.39 -16.88
N HIS A 514 -5.41 26.17 -17.83
CA HIS A 514 -6.78 26.66 -17.75
C HIS A 514 -7.70 25.47 -17.46
N PRO A 515 -8.30 25.36 -16.26
CA PRO A 515 -9.27 24.31 -16.02
C PRO A 515 -10.48 24.51 -16.91
N LYS A 516 -10.98 23.41 -17.48
CA LYS A 516 -12.24 23.37 -18.21
C LYS A 516 -13.32 23.80 -17.23
N LEU A 517 -14.10 24.82 -17.56
CA LEU A 517 -15.26 25.27 -16.77
C LEU A 517 -16.37 24.20 -16.85
N GLY A 518 -16.10 23.04 -16.27
CA GLY A 518 -17.04 21.95 -16.06
C GLY A 518 -17.61 22.11 -14.66
N TYR A 519 -18.85 22.59 -14.59
CA TYR A 519 -19.62 22.82 -13.36
C TYR A 519 -18.82 23.58 -12.28
N ILE A 520 -18.76 24.91 -12.41
CA ILE A 520 -18.90 25.73 -11.19
C ILE A 520 -20.22 25.25 -10.60
N PRO A 521 -20.27 24.53 -9.46
CA PRO A 521 -21.52 24.50 -8.72
C PRO A 521 -21.86 25.97 -8.56
N PRO A 522 -23.07 26.44 -8.97
CA PRO A 522 -23.43 27.84 -8.87
C PRO A 522 -22.95 28.25 -7.49
N ASP A 523 -21.99 29.17 -7.51
CA ASP A 523 -21.10 29.57 -6.44
C ASP A 523 -21.66 29.13 -5.07
N GLN A 524 -20.91 28.44 -4.23
CA GLN A 524 -21.38 28.28 -2.85
C GLN A 524 -21.46 29.65 -2.12
N ASN A 525 -21.26 30.79 -2.81
CA ASN A 525 -21.77 32.14 -2.46
C ASN A 525 -22.70 32.80 -3.52
N SER A 526 -23.12 32.08 -4.55
CA SER A 526 -24.13 32.44 -5.57
C SER A 526 -24.79 31.17 -6.16
N ALA A 527 -25.42 30.36 -5.30
CA ALA A 527 -26.73 29.86 -5.66
C ALA A 527 -27.55 31.12 -6.04
N PRO A 528 -28.47 31.08 -7.04
CA PRO A 528 -29.40 32.19 -7.18
C PRO A 528 -29.94 32.44 -5.78
N SER A 529 -29.75 33.65 -5.23
CA SER A 529 -30.20 33.96 -3.87
C SER A 529 -31.66 33.59 -3.87
N PHE A 530 -31.99 32.47 -3.22
CA PHE A 530 -33.36 32.05 -3.16
C PHE A 530 -34.00 33.18 -2.36
N ASP A 531 -34.97 33.86 -2.97
CA ASP A 531 -35.62 34.95 -2.29
C ASP A 531 -36.47 34.32 -1.17
N TRP A 532 -35.84 34.17 -0.02
CA TRP A 532 -36.47 33.65 1.17
C TRP A 532 -37.49 34.66 1.72
N SER A 533 -37.51 35.90 1.23
CA SER A 533 -38.41 36.92 1.75
C SER A 533 -39.87 36.51 1.57
N GLY A 534 -40.60 36.45 2.69
CA GLY A 534 -42.02 36.09 2.71
C GLY A 534 -42.32 34.59 2.77
N ILE A 535 -41.32 33.71 2.87
CA ILE A 535 -41.51 32.27 3.09
C ILE A 535 -41.55 31.98 4.60
N SER A 536 -42.70 31.57 5.12
CA SER A 536 -42.85 31.17 6.52
C SER A 536 -42.06 29.90 6.84
N LEU A 537 -41.76 29.66 8.13
CA LEU A 537 -41.04 28.44 8.54
C LEU A 537 -41.84 27.17 8.21
N ASP A 538 -43.17 27.23 8.24
CA ASP A 538 -44.04 26.09 7.87
C ASP A 538 -43.94 25.78 6.37
N GLU A 539 -43.93 26.81 5.51
CA GLU A 539 -43.70 26.63 4.07
C GLU A 539 -42.28 26.11 3.80
N LEU A 540 -41.28 26.58 4.57
CA LEU A 540 -39.91 26.05 4.48
C LEU A 540 -39.86 24.56 4.85
N TYR A 541 -40.65 24.12 5.83
CA TYR A 541 -40.76 22.70 6.20
C TYR A 541 -41.34 21.84 5.07
N GLU A 542 -42.28 22.38 4.29
CA GLU A 542 -42.84 21.68 3.11
C GLU A 542 -41.85 21.63 1.95
N MET A 543 -41.02 22.68 1.78
CA MET A 543 -40.07 22.79 0.67
C MET A 543 -38.74 22.09 0.93
N GLU A 544 -38.11 22.37 2.08
CA GLU A 544 -36.76 21.93 2.45
C GLU A 544 -36.70 21.58 3.96
N PRO A 545 -37.17 20.39 4.36
CA PRO A 545 -37.25 20.01 5.77
C PRO A 545 -35.90 20.00 6.49
N ASP A 546 -34.82 19.58 5.82
CA ASP A 546 -33.46 19.61 6.39
C ASP A 546 -32.98 21.04 6.68
N THR A 547 -33.32 22.00 5.82
CA THR A 547 -33.00 23.43 6.00
C THR A 547 -33.82 24.01 7.16
N ALA A 548 -35.10 23.68 7.26
CA ALA A 548 -35.96 24.10 8.37
C ALA A 548 -35.48 23.56 9.74
N ASP A 549 -35.08 22.29 9.79
CA ASP A 549 -34.49 21.70 10.99
C ASP A 549 -33.16 22.37 11.36
N MET A 550 -32.34 22.70 10.36
CA MET A 550 -31.09 23.42 10.56
C MET A 550 -31.32 24.86 11.06
N VAL A 551 -32.38 25.54 10.63
CA VAL A 551 -32.79 26.85 11.19
C VAL A 551 -33.02 26.74 12.70
N LYS A 552 -33.80 25.75 13.16
CA LYS A 552 -34.04 25.55 14.60
C LYS A 552 -32.75 25.24 15.35
N ARG A 553 -31.88 24.38 14.79
CA ARG A 553 -30.56 24.06 15.36
C ARG A 553 -29.68 25.29 15.52
N ILE A 554 -29.60 26.16 14.51
CA ILE A 554 -28.81 27.39 14.54
C ILE A 554 -29.35 28.33 15.63
N VAL A 555 -30.66 28.60 15.64
CA VAL A 555 -31.28 29.51 16.63
C VAL A 555 -31.03 29.03 18.05
N VAL A 556 -31.27 27.74 18.35
CA VAL A 556 -31.02 27.20 19.69
C VAL A 556 -29.54 27.26 20.07
N SER A 557 -28.64 26.88 19.15
CA SER A 557 -27.19 26.86 19.43
C SER A 557 -26.61 28.25 19.64
N VAL A 558 -27.05 29.24 18.86
CA VAL A 558 -26.59 30.62 18.98
C VAL A 558 -27.11 31.25 20.26
N GLU A 559 -28.41 31.10 20.57
CA GLU A 559 -28.97 31.59 21.82
C GLU A 559 -28.26 30.99 23.02
N GLN A 560 -28.04 29.67 23.03
CA GLN A 560 -27.39 28.98 24.14
C GLN A 560 -25.94 29.45 24.32
N PHE A 561 -25.22 29.71 23.21
CA PHE A 561 -23.85 30.21 23.27
C PHE A 561 -23.79 31.64 23.82
N THR A 562 -24.65 32.54 23.33
CA THR A 562 -24.64 33.96 23.71
C THR A 562 -25.17 34.17 25.12
N SER A 563 -26.17 33.41 25.56
CA SER A 563 -26.71 33.45 26.93
C SER A 563 -25.68 32.95 27.95
N PHE A 564 -25.08 31.77 27.73
CA PHE A 564 -24.13 31.17 28.67
C PHE A 564 -22.82 31.95 28.82
N ARG A 565 -22.28 32.48 27.70
CA ARG A 565 -20.97 33.12 27.69
C ARG A 565 -21.01 34.64 27.83
N SER A 566 -22.20 35.25 27.87
CA SER A 566 -22.37 36.72 27.84
C SER A 566 -21.66 37.39 26.65
N PHE A 567 -21.51 36.67 25.53
CA PHE A 567 -20.94 37.20 24.30
C PHE A 567 -22.05 37.67 23.37
N ALA A 568 -21.83 38.81 22.70
CA ALA A 568 -22.75 39.33 21.71
C ALA A 568 -22.77 38.50 20.40
N TRP A 569 -21.74 37.69 20.15
CA TRP A 569 -21.57 36.96 18.89
C TRP A 569 -21.16 35.50 19.11
N CYS A 570 -21.81 34.59 18.40
CA CYS A 570 -21.37 33.20 18.29
C CYS A 570 -20.42 33.04 17.09
N PRO A 571 -19.19 32.52 17.24
CA PRO A 571 -18.29 32.31 16.11
C PRO A 571 -18.90 31.36 15.07
N LEU A 572 -19.12 31.84 13.84
CA LEU A 572 -19.85 31.10 12.79
C LEU A 572 -19.15 29.79 12.42
N GLY A 573 -17.81 29.78 12.39
CA GLY A 573 -17.04 28.57 12.13
C GLY A 573 -17.12 27.52 13.25
N SER A 574 -17.27 27.96 14.51
CA SER A 574 -17.47 27.03 15.64
C SER A 574 -18.88 26.47 15.65
N LEU A 575 -19.87 27.29 15.30
CA LEU A 575 -21.26 26.88 15.12
C LEU A 575 -21.37 25.83 14.01
N HIS A 576 -20.80 26.10 12.83
CA HIS A 576 -20.82 25.13 11.70
C HIS A 576 -20.15 23.81 12.08
N ARG A 577 -19.01 23.87 12.78
CA ARG A 577 -18.34 22.64 13.26
C ARG A 577 -19.23 21.82 14.19
N ARG A 578 -19.98 22.46 15.08
CA ARG A 578 -20.90 21.78 16.02
C ARG A 578 -22.07 21.13 15.27
N LEU A 579 -22.64 21.83 14.30
CA LEU A 579 -23.83 21.37 13.57
C LEU A 579 -23.50 20.53 12.33
N ARG A 580 -22.23 20.26 12.06
CA ARG A 580 -21.74 19.56 10.86
C ARG A 580 -22.40 18.20 10.62
N ALA A 581 -22.71 17.44 11.68
CA ALA A 581 -23.33 16.12 11.57
C ALA A 581 -24.75 16.18 10.97
N PHE A 582 -25.38 17.36 10.99
CA PHE A 582 -26.74 17.60 10.49
C PHE A 582 -26.74 18.35 9.15
N ASP A 583 -25.57 18.67 8.60
CA ASP A 583 -25.47 19.44 7.35
C ASP A 583 -25.51 18.49 6.14
N THR A 584 -26.60 18.53 5.38
CA THR A 584 -26.77 17.73 4.15
C THR A 584 -26.00 18.27 2.95
N GLY A 585 -25.17 19.30 3.16
CA GLY A 585 -24.22 19.85 2.19
C GLY A 585 -24.42 21.33 1.93
N VAL A 586 -25.68 21.78 1.87
CA VAL A 586 -26.07 23.19 1.70
C VAL A 586 -27.04 23.69 2.76
N SER A 587 -27.58 22.80 3.60
CA SER A 587 -28.61 23.12 4.60
C SER A 587 -28.17 24.16 5.63
N PHE A 588 -26.91 24.12 6.08
CA PHE A 588 -26.38 25.12 7.02
C PHE A 588 -26.31 26.50 6.39
N GLN A 589 -25.79 26.58 5.17
CA GLN A 589 -25.69 27.84 4.44
C GLN A 589 -27.08 28.43 4.17
N ARG A 590 -28.01 27.62 3.62
CA ARG A 590 -29.37 28.06 3.33
C ARG A 590 -30.14 28.48 4.57
N ALA A 591 -29.93 27.79 5.69
CA ALA A 591 -30.51 28.20 6.96
C ALA A 591 -29.96 29.57 7.40
N VAL A 592 -28.64 29.83 7.27
CA VAL A 592 -28.07 31.16 7.56
C VAL A 592 -28.65 32.23 6.63
N GLU A 593 -28.78 31.95 5.33
CA GLU A 593 -29.39 32.87 4.35
C GLU A 593 -30.85 33.16 4.67
N TYR A 594 -31.64 32.14 5.00
CA TYR A 594 -33.03 32.25 5.43
C TYR A 594 -33.16 33.14 6.68
N LEU A 595 -32.28 32.95 7.67
CA LEU A 595 -32.28 33.74 8.90
C LEU A 595 -31.90 35.20 8.67
N LEU A 596 -30.98 35.46 7.75
CA LEU A 596 -30.60 36.82 7.35
C LEU A 596 -31.74 37.52 6.59
N ALA A 597 -32.42 36.80 5.69
CA ALA A 597 -33.54 37.33 4.90
C ALA A 597 -34.76 37.73 5.76
N HIS A 598 -34.94 37.07 6.90
CA HIS A 598 -36.04 37.33 7.85
C HIS A 598 -35.66 38.24 9.02
N ASP A 599 -34.46 38.84 9.01
CA ASP A 599 -33.93 39.66 10.11
C ASP A 599 -33.94 38.91 11.47
N VAL A 600 -33.76 37.59 11.41
CA VAL A 600 -33.73 36.69 12.57
C VAL A 600 -32.33 36.67 13.16
N ALA A 601 -31.31 36.73 12.31
CA ALA A 601 -29.92 36.76 12.67
C ALA A 601 -29.17 37.83 11.88
N VAL A 602 -28.07 38.32 12.46
CA VAL A 602 -27.09 39.18 11.81
C VAL A 602 -25.76 38.42 11.78
N VAL A 603 -25.03 38.53 10.67
CA VAL A 603 -23.66 38.02 10.53
C VAL A 603 -22.73 39.21 10.32
N ASP A 604 -21.72 39.33 11.18
CA ASP A 604 -20.73 40.42 11.13
C ASP A 604 -19.36 39.95 11.62
N GLU A 605 -18.33 40.75 11.39
CA GLU A 605 -16.96 40.52 11.83
C GLU A 605 -16.66 41.27 13.12
N TYR A 606 -16.22 40.55 14.16
CA TYR A 606 -15.82 41.15 15.44
C TYR A 606 -14.35 40.84 15.78
N PRO A 607 -13.65 41.71 16.53
CA PRO A 607 -12.27 41.49 16.93
C PRO A 607 -12.15 40.26 17.83
N ASN A 608 -11.28 39.31 17.47
CA ASN A 608 -11.05 38.12 18.27
C ASN A 608 -9.95 38.36 19.31
N PRO A 609 -10.21 38.23 20.62
CA PRO A 609 -9.19 38.46 21.65
C PRO A 609 -7.97 37.53 21.56
N GLN A 610 -8.09 36.41 20.84
CA GLN A 610 -7.07 35.38 20.69
C GLN A 610 -6.41 35.37 19.30
N SER A 611 -6.77 36.30 18.40
CA SER A 611 -6.26 36.35 17.02
C SER A 611 -6.14 37.80 16.52
N GLN A 612 -5.16 38.09 15.66
CA GLN A 612 -5.04 39.40 15.00
C GLN A 612 -6.07 39.61 13.88
N TYR A 613 -6.89 38.59 13.59
CA TYR A 613 -7.94 38.64 12.57
C TYR A 613 -9.33 38.75 13.20
N ASN A 614 -10.20 39.52 12.56
CA ASN A 614 -11.61 39.52 12.92
C ASN A 614 -12.22 38.13 12.68
N THR A 615 -13.14 37.74 13.55
CA THR A 615 -13.89 36.50 13.43
C THR A 615 -15.29 36.81 12.94
N LYS A 616 -15.72 36.12 11.88
CA LYS A 616 -17.12 36.14 11.47
C LYS A 616 -17.98 35.49 12.54
N GLY A 617 -18.89 36.27 13.11
CA GLY A 617 -19.88 35.86 14.09
C GLY A 617 -21.28 35.89 13.52
N ILE A 618 -22.17 35.16 14.19
CA ILE A 618 -23.61 35.26 14.03
C ILE A 618 -24.23 35.63 15.38
N SER A 619 -25.19 36.55 15.38
CA SER A 619 -25.99 36.93 16.54
C SER A 619 -27.47 36.89 16.16
N LEU A 620 -28.33 36.54 17.12
CA LEU A 620 -29.78 36.57 16.91
C LEU A 620 -30.34 37.96 17.24
N ASN A 621 -31.43 38.33 16.56
CA ASN A 621 -32.26 39.46 16.94
C ASN A 621 -33.29 39.00 17.98
N PRO A 622 -33.17 39.37 19.27
CA PRO A 622 -34.03 38.85 20.33
C PRO A 622 -35.50 39.32 20.24
N HIS A 623 -35.76 40.37 19.44
CA HIS A 623 -37.11 40.90 19.23
C HIS A 623 -37.81 40.28 18.03
N ASN A 624 -37.12 39.43 17.25
CA ASN A 624 -37.72 38.76 16.12
C ASN A 624 -38.66 37.64 16.60
N GLN A 625 -39.87 37.59 16.03
CA GLN A 625 -40.91 36.65 16.40
C GLN A 625 -40.46 35.19 16.25
N LEU A 626 -39.72 34.85 15.19
CA LEU A 626 -39.26 33.49 14.93
C LEU A 626 -38.25 33.01 15.99
N VAL A 627 -37.38 33.90 16.46
CA VAL A 627 -36.46 33.59 17.57
C VAL A 627 -37.26 33.27 18.82
N GLN A 628 -38.25 34.09 19.15
CA GLN A 628 -39.08 33.91 20.34
C GLN A 628 -39.89 32.62 20.28
N GLU A 629 -40.44 32.27 19.12
CA GLU A 629 -41.19 31.03 18.91
C GLU A 629 -40.30 29.80 19.08
N ILE A 630 -39.13 29.74 18.43
CA ILE A 630 -38.21 28.59 18.52
C ILE A 630 -37.65 28.45 19.94
N VAL A 631 -37.29 29.56 20.57
CA VAL A 631 -36.80 29.58 21.97
C VAL A 631 -37.91 29.17 22.93
N HIS A 632 -39.15 29.64 22.72
CA HIS A 632 -40.29 29.21 23.51
C HIS A 632 -40.56 27.71 23.36
N GLU A 633 -40.53 27.19 22.13
CA GLU A 633 -40.69 25.76 21.84
C GLU A 633 -39.61 24.92 22.56
N ARG A 634 -38.35 25.36 22.50
CA ARG A 634 -37.25 24.77 23.28
C ARG A 634 -37.55 24.75 24.77
N ASP A 635 -37.97 25.89 25.32
CA ASP A 635 -38.20 26.03 26.76
C ASP A 635 -39.36 25.14 27.24
N GLN A 636 -40.42 25.00 26.44
CA GLN A 636 -41.50 24.04 26.69
C GLN A 636 -41.00 22.60 26.66
N PHE A 637 -40.12 22.26 25.72
CA PHE A 637 -39.52 20.93 25.66
C PHE A 637 -38.67 20.64 26.90
N ILE A 638 -37.85 21.59 27.37
CA ILE A 638 -37.05 21.43 28.60
C ILE A 638 -37.97 21.30 29.83
N LYS A 639 -39.06 22.06 29.92
CA LYS A 639 -40.06 21.89 31.00
C LYS A 639 -40.66 20.49 30.99
N LEU A 640 -40.93 19.92 29.82
CA LEU A 640 -41.40 18.55 29.70
C LEU A 640 -40.37 17.53 30.20
N LEU A 641 -39.09 17.74 29.89
CA LEU A 641 -37.99 16.92 30.42
C LEU A 641 -37.86 17.04 31.95
N LEU A 642 -38.08 18.24 32.51
CA LEU A 642 -38.11 18.46 33.96
C LEU A 642 -39.28 17.73 34.63
N VAL A 643 -40.48 17.76 34.03
CA VAL A 643 -41.63 17.00 34.54
C VAL A 643 -41.36 15.49 34.54
N LEU A 644 -40.70 14.96 33.51
CA LEU A 644 -40.27 13.55 33.48
C LEU A 644 -39.30 13.24 34.62
N TYR A 645 -38.31 14.12 34.82
CA TYR A 645 -37.32 14.01 35.89
C TYR A 645 -37.97 14.05 37.29
N GLU A 646 -38.83 15.02 37.57
CA GLU A 646 -39.55 15.17 38.85
C GLU A 646 -40.44 13.96 39.17
N ARG A 647 -41.04 13.36 38.14
CA ARG A 647 -41.86 12.14 38.27
C ARG A 647 -41.05 10.85 38.36
N ASN A 648 -39.72 10.94 38.39
CA ASN A 648 -38.80 9.79 38.34
C ASN A 648 -39.06 8.86 37.14
N LEU A 649 -39.48 9.43 36.00
CA LEU A 649 -39.66 8.70 34.75
C LEU A 649 -38.40 8.81 33.89
N LEU A 650 -38.03 7.72 33.20
CA LEU A 650 -36.90 7.73 32.28
C LEU A 650 -37.16 8.72 31.12
N VAL A 651 -36.15 9.50 30.74
CA VAL A 651 -36.26 10.38 29.58
C VAL A 651 -36.15 9.53 28.31
N SER A 652 -37.27 9.35 27.63
CA SER A 652 -37.40 8.63 26.36
C SER A 652 -38.56 9.18 25.55
N LYS A 653 -38.57 8.95 24.24
CA LYS A 653 -39.67 9.38 23.34
C LYS A 653 -41.01 8.82 23.79
N GLN A 654 -41.06 7.55 24.17
CA GLN A 654 -42.26 6.88 24.68
C GLN A 654 -42.85 7.58 25.91
N ASN A 655 -42.01 7.99 26.88
CA ASN A 655 -42.50 8.65 28.09
C ASN A 655 -42.92 10.11 27.83
N VAL A 656 -42.31 10.77 26.85
CA VAL A 656 -42.75 12.09 26.38
C VAL A 656 -44.16 12.01 25.78
N GLU A 657 -44.40 11.05 24.88
CA GLU A 657 -45.71 10.81 24.25
C GLU A 657 -46.80 10.48 25.28
N LEU A 658 -46.46 9.75 26.35
CA LEU A 658 -47.41 9.41 27.42
C LEU A 658 -47.84 10.63 28.26
N ILE A 659 -46.96 11.61 28.47
CA ILE A 659 -47.27 12.80 29.29
C ILE A 659 -47.99 13.88 28.47
N GLN A 660 -47.70 14.01 27.18
CA GLN A 660 -48.37 14.93 26.28
C GLN A 660 -48.87 14.24 24.99
N PRO A 661 -49.92 13.40 25.07
CA PRO A 661 -50.42 12.66 23.91
C PRO A 661 -51.07 13.56 22.84
N ASN A 662 -51.44 14.79 23.20
CA ASN A 662 -52.14 15.73 22.31
C ASN A 662 -51.22 16.81 21.70
N HIS A 663 -49.90 16.76 21.96
CA HIS A 663 -48.95 17.73 21.42
C HIS A 663 -48.04 17.05 20.40
N ASN A 664 -47.99 17.58 19.17
CA ASN A 664 -47.24 16.99 18.06
C ASN A 664 -45.79 17.49 18.05
N TRP A 665 -44.95 16.90 18.89
CA TRP A 665 -43.52 17.21 18.93
C TRP A 665 -42.78 16.48 17.80
N ASN A 666 -41.86 17.17 17.11
CA ASN A 666 -40.81 16.49 16.35
C ASN A 666 -39.75 15.95 17.33
N LEU A 667 -40.01 14.77 17.88
CA LEU A 667 -39.17 14.16 18.91
C LEU A 667 -37.78 13.80 18.39
N ASP A 668 -37.62 13.44 17.12
CA ASP A 668 -36.31 13.16 16.52
C ASP A 668 -35.43 14.41 16.54
N LEU A 669 -35.98 15.54 16.09
CA LEU A 669 -35.28 16.82 16.09
C LEU A 669 -34.95 17.29 17.50
N TRP A 670 -35.94 17.35 18.39
CA TRP A 670 -35.75 17.96 19.71
C TRP A 670 -34.83 17.15 20.61
N PHE A 671 -34.90 15.81 20.61
CA PHE A 671 -33.90 15.00 21.31
C PHE A 671 -32.49 15.22 20.73
N SER A 672 -32.37 15.26 19.40
CA SER A 672 -31.09 15.52 18.74
C SER A 672 -30.50 16.90 19.07
N ILE A 673 -31.33 17.95 19.14
CA ILE A 673 -30.91 19.29 19.56
C ILE A 673 -30.44 19.25 21.02
N MET A 674 -31.21 18.65 21.92
CA MET A 674 -30.86 18.59 23.35
C MET A 674 -29.57 17.80 23.60
N GLU A 675 -29.30 16.74 22.85
CA GLU A 675 -28.03 16.02 22.90
C GLU A 675 -26.87 16.89 22.38
N THR A 676 -27.04 17.54 21.23
CA THR A 676 -26.01 18.41 20.62
C THR A 676 -25.61 19.54 21.54
N GLU A 677 -26.60 20.09 22.26
CA GLU A 677 -26.42 21.18 23.21
C GLU A 677 -26.09 20.72 24.64
N ASN A 678 -25.81 19.42 24.84
CA ASN A 678 -25.45 18.81 26.13
C ASN A 678 -26.50 18.99 27.25
N VAL A 679 -27.77 19.21 26.88
CA VAL A 679 -28.92 19.17 27.81
C VAL A 679 -29.26 17.71 28.14
N LEU A 680 -29.15 16.81 27.17
CA LEU A 680 -29.34 15.37 27.35
C LEU A 680 -28.05 14.59 27.08
N ASN A 681 -27.83 13.53 27.87
CA ASN A 681 -26.76 12.55 27.63
C ASN A 681 -27.38 11.15 27.49
N ALA A 682 -27.03 10.44 26.41
CA ALA A 682 -27.47 9.07 26.18
C ALA A 682 -26.95 8.13 27.29
N LEU A 683 -27.80 7.19 27.73
CA LEU A 683 -27.43 6.21 28.75
C LEU A 683 -26.60 5.06 28.15
N PRO A 684 -25.42 4.74 28.71
CA PRO A 684 -24.60 3.63 28.23
C PRO A 684 -25.37 2.30 28.22
N GLY A 685 -25.40 1.62 27.08
CA GLY A 685 -26.06 0.32 26.91
C GLY A 685 -27.59 0.36 26.84
N ARG A 686 -28.22 1.54 26.77
CA ARG A 686 -29.68 1.70 26.68
C ARG A 686 -30.06 2.67 25.55
N PRO A 687 -30.14 2.19 24.29
CA PRO A 687 -30.44 3.05 23.15
C PRO A 687 -31.83 3.70 23.28
N GLY A 688 -31.91 4.99 22.97
CA GLY A 688 -33.15 5.78 23.06
C GLY A 688 -33.56 6.20 24.47
N GLN A 689 -32.68 6.03 25.47
CA GLN A 689 -32.87 6.52 26.84
C GLN A 689 -31.80 7.52 27.22
N TYR A 690 -32.20 8.57 27.93
CA TYR A 690 -31.37 9.72 28.22
C TYR A 690 -31.38 10.10 29.70
N SER A 691 -30.33 10.80 30.10
CA SER A 691 -30.25 11.51 31.37
C SER A 691 -30.31 13.02 31.12
N LEU A 692 -31.12 13.73 31.91
CA LEU A 692 -31.20 15.19 31.88
C LEU A 692 -30.04 15.79 32.69
N PHE A 693 -29.26 16.67 32.08
CA PHE A 693 -28.17 17.35 32.78
C PHE A 693 -28.73 18.53 33.59
N ARG A 694 -29.15 18.28 34.84
CA ARG A 694 -29.81 19.29 35.69
C ARG A 694 -29.00 20.55 35.91
N THR A 695 -27.67 20.46 36.01
CA THR A 695 -26.80 21.63 36.22
C THR A 695 -26.49 22.41 34.93
N HIS A 696 -27.10 22.03 33.81
CA HIS A 696 -26.94 22.74 32.54
C HIS A 696 -27.54 24.16 32.63
N HIS A 697 -26.84 25.15 32.07
CA HIS A 697 -27.21 26.57 32.19
C HIS A 697 -28.67 26.86 31.79
N THR A 698 -29.07 26.45 30.59
CA THR A 698 -30.42 26.65 30.07
C THR A 698 -31.48 25.94 30.92
N VAL A 699 -31.17 24.75 31.45
CA VAL A 699 -32.08 23.99 32.31
C VAL A 699 -32.31 24.71 33.63
N ASN A 700 -31.25 25.25 34.24
CA ASN A 700 -31.34 26.05 35.47
C ASN A 700 -32.15 27.34 35.26
N LEU A 701 -31.96 28.03 34.13
CA LEU A 701 -32.72 29.24 33.81
C LEU A 701 -34.23 28.95 33.70
N ILE A 702 -34.59 27.79 33.15
CA ILE A 702 -35.99 27.40 32.92
C ILE A 702 -36.64 26.82 34.19
N ALA A 703 -35.88 26.11 35.03
CA ALA A 703 -36.36 25.55 36.29
C ALA A 703 -36.69 26.63 37.35
N GLY A 704 -36.02 27.78 37.30
CA GLY A 704 -36.21 28.87 38.27
C GLY A 704 -35.40 28.72 39.57
N PRO A 705 -35.31 29.77 40.41
CA PRO A 705 -34.39 29.84 41.55
C PRO A 705 -34.74 28.98 42.78
N ASP A 706 -35.88 28.28 42.81
CA ASP A 706 -36.38 27.59 44.01
C ASP A 706 -36.14 26.06 44.04
N GLU A 707 -35.40 25.50 43.08
CA GLU A 707 -35.12 24.05 43.03
C GLU A 707 -33.64 23.70 42.77
N GLY A 708 -32.73 24.42 43.44
CA GLY A 708 -31.29 24.13 43.45
C GLY A 708 -30.90 23.02 44.43
#